data_AF-R6ZG34-F1
#
_entry.id   AF-R6ZG34-F1
#
_cell.length_a   1.000
_cell.length_b   1.000
_cell.length_c   1.000
_cell.angle_alpha   90.00
_cell.angle_beta   90.00
_cell.angle_gamma   90.00
#
_symmetry.space_group_name_H-M   'P 1'
#
loop_
_entity.id
_entity.type
_entity.pdbx_description
1 polymer ?
#
loop_
_entity_poly.entity_id
_entity_poly.type
_entity_poly.pdbx_seq_one_letter_code
_entity_poly.pdbx_strand_id
1 'polypeptide(L)'
;MVVIGRAAGEDRENTLEPGSYYLTEAERKLLTQVTGAFAKTVVLIDSGSIMDLAWLEEYPISAALVVWQGGMESGNAVADVLTGAVTPCGKLTDTISYRYEDHPSASNFLGNDANVYAEDIYVGYRYFETFAQDKVQFPFGFGLSYTTFALENVQVKLCGDTVRVKATVKNTGSYAGKEVVQVYGAAPQGVLGKAARVLCAYEKTKLLQPGECQVLDMKFPVNNLASYDDSGATGHKDAWVLEAGDYAVYVGSDVRAAQKQGAVTVPELRVLSQLEEVCAPVVPFERMVNKDGQAAYEPVPQATRSLKDRIVENMPQEIPFTGDKGIKLQDVADGLASMEDFVAQLTPEDLEALSRGDYIMGSSLGALGNAGVLGGITESLRALGVPPATTTDGPSGIRLQYYCSLLPCGTALACAWNPQLVESLYQAHGREMVMKGSDMLLGPGMNIHRNPLCGRNFEYFSEDPLVSGKTGAAMVRGLQKNGVSACPKHFACNNQETNRAYNDSQVSQRALREIYLKGFEICIAEGKPQNIMSSYNKINGVWSHYNYDLCTTVLRGEWGYEGVVITDWWMRSSPDPDFPDLWDSAYRIRAQVDVLMPGAIDHAGTPDPSALESYRKGGLTLAELQRGACNVLRYLIRSNALKRMNA
;
A
#
# COMPACT_ATOMS: atom_id res chain seq x y z
N MET A 1 27.98 7.37 22.04
CA MET A 1 26.85 7.03 21.14
C MET A 1 27.37 6.05 20.11
N VAL A 2 26.61 5.00 19.80
CA VAL A 2 26.93 4.02 18.75
C VAL A 2 25.82 4.10 17.69
N VAL A 3 26.18 3.98 16.42
CA VAL A 3 25.21 3.92 15.31
C VAL A 3 25.35 2.57 14.63
N ILE A 4 24.24 1.85 14.50
CA ILE A 4 24.14 0.60 13.74
C ILE A 4 23.37 0.92 12.47
N GLY A 5 24.02 0.71 11.32
CA GLY A 5 23.50 1.07 10.01
C GLY A 5 23.12 -0.15 9.18
N ARG A 6 21.95 -0.12 8.52
CA ARG A 6 21.51 -1.14 7.56
C ARG A 6 20.87 -0.50 6.33
N ALA A 7 21.17 -1.05 5.16
CA ALA A 7 20.51 -0.69 3.91
C ALA A 7 19.57 -1.81 3.48
N ALA A 8 18.48 -1.45 2.81
CA ALA A 8 17.55 -2.36 2.16
C ALA A 8 17.33 -1.88 0.70
N GLY A 9 16.58 -2.62 -0.12
CA GLY A 9 16.33 -2.21 -1.50
C GLY A 9 15.68 -3.30 -2.35
N GLU A 10 15.36 -2.94 -3.58
CA GLU A 10 14.75 -3.84 -4.56
C GLU A 10 15.65 -5.03 -4.95
N ASP A 11 15.01 -6.12 -5.39
CA ASP A 11 15.64 -7.35 -5.92
C ASP A 11 16.57 -8.08 -4.94
N ARG A 12 16.50 -7.76 -3.64
CA ARG A 12 17.21 -8.45 -2.57
C ARG A 12 16.40 -8.44 -1.29
N GLU A 13 16.59 -9.47 -0.47
CA GLU A 13 15.98 -9.56 0.86
C GLU A 13 17.01 -9.23 1.93
N ASN A 14 16.52 -8.92 3.13
CA ASN A 14 17.36 -9.09 4.31
C ASN A 14 17.55 -10.59 4.57
N THR A 15 18.76 -10.97 4.95
CA THR A 15 19.13 -12.36 5.24
C THR A 15 19.29 -12.56 6.75
N LEU A 16 19.10 -13.80 7.19
CA LEU A 16 19.36 -14.24 8.57
C LEU A 16 20.86 -14.42 8.82
N GLU A 17 21.66 -13.44 8.41
CA GLU A 17 23.11 -13.45 8.50
C GLU A 17 23.62 -12.22 9.27
N PRO A 18 24.78 -12.33 9.92
CA PRO A 18 25.46 -11.18 10.52
C PRO A 18 25.74 -10.10 9.47
N GLY A 19 25.29 -8.87 9.72
CA GLY A 19 25.42 -7.73 8.80
C GLY A 19 24.18 -7.45 7.96
N SER A 20 23.16 -8.30 8.03
CA SER A 20 21.82 -8.03 7.54
C SER A 20 20.84 -7.97 8.73
N TYR A 21 20.04 -9.00 8.98
CA TYR A 21 19.08 -9.00 10.09
C TYR A 21 19.79 -9.00 11.47
N TYR A 22 20.94 -9.65 11.58
CA TYR A 22 21.71 -9.73 12.83
C TYR A 22 22.90 -8.78 12.88
N LEU A 23 23.40 -8.50 14.09
CA LEU A 23 24.67 -7.82 14.28
C LEU A 23 25.85 -8.67 13.78
N THR A 24 26.84 -8.00 13.20
CA THR A 24 28.16 -8.57 12.91
C THR A 24 28.98 -8.78 14.18
N GLU A 25 29.99 -9.64 14.11
CA GLU A 25 30.95 -9.79 15.21
C GLU A 25 31.69 -8.46 15.53
N ALA A 26 31.99 -7.66 14.49
CA ALA A 26 32.61 -6.36 14.66
C ALA A 26 31.72 -5.37 15.42
N GLU A 27 30.41 -5.35 15.12
CA GLU A 27 29.43 -4.52 15.85
C GLU A 27 29.26 -4.99 17.29
N ARG A 28 29.20 -6.30 17.53
CA ARG A 28 29.16 -6.85 18.89
C ARG A 28 30.41 -6.47 19.68
N LYS A 29 31.59 -6.56 19.07
CA LYS A 29 32.85 -6.12 19.68
C LYS A 29 32.85 -4.62 19.99
N LEU A 30 32.34 -3.79 19.08
CA LEU A 30 32.19 -2.35 19.29
C LEU A 30 31.27 -2.07 20.49
N LEU A 31 30.10 -2.72 20.56
CA LEU A 31 29.15 -2.58 21.67
C LEU A 31 29.79 -2.99 23.00
N THR A 32 30.50 -4.12 23.05
CA THR A 32 31.24 -4.56 24.25
C THR A 32 32.26 -3.51 24.70
N GLN A 33 33.05 -2.97 23.77
CA GLN A 33 34.08 -1.98 24.09
C GLN A 33 33.49 -0.67 24.60
N VAL A 34 32.45 -0.16 23.92
CA VAL A 34 31.83 1.11 24.29
C VAL A 34 31.06 0.99 25.61
N THR A 35 30.27 -0.07 25.79
CA THR A 35 29.47 -0.25 27.01
C THR A 35 30.33 -0.60 28.23
N GLY A 36 31.49 -1.24 28.02
CA GLY A 36 32.50 -1.42 29.07
C GLY A 36 33.26 -0.14 29.45
N ALA A 37 33.38 0.82 28.55
CA ALA A 37 34.10 2.08 28.78
C ALA A 37 33.22 3.25 29.24
N PHE A 38 31.92 3.24 28.91
CA PHE A 38 31.01 4.35 29.17
C PHE A 38 29.78 3.91 29.98
N ALA A 39 29.56 4.57 31.13
CA ALA A 39 28.41 4.31 31.99
C ALA A 39 27.06 4.69 31.37
N LYS A 40 27.05 5.57 30.35
CA LYS A 40 25.85 5.97 29.61
C LYS A 40 26.08 5.80 28.12
N THR A 41 25.46 4.77 27.55
CA THR A 41 25.56 4.47 26.12
C THR A 41 24.20 4.65 25.46
N VAL A 42 24.16 5.47 24.42
CA VAL A 42 23.01 5.63 23.52
C VAL A 42 23.31 4.91 22.21
N VAL A 43 22.35 4.14 21.71
CA VAL A 43 22.43 3.48 20.40
C VAL A 43 21.40 4.05 19.45
N LEU A 44 21.83 4.39 18.24
CA LEU A 44 20.96 4.74 17.13
C LEU A 44 20.91 3.57 16.14
N ILE A 45 19.70 3.20 15.74
CA ILE A 45 19.45 2.18 14.73
C ILE A 45 18.97 2.91 13.48
N ASP A 46 19.88 3.07 12.53
CA ASP A 46 19.64 3.64 11.21
C ASP A 46 19.44 2.50 10.22
N SER A 47 18.20 2.05 10.08
CA SER A 47 17.83 0.90 9.26
C SER A 47 16.62 1.23 8.40
N GLY A 48 16.61 0.71 7.17
CA GLY A 48 15.44 0.80 6.30
C GLY A 48 14.30 -0.11 6.76
N SER A 49 14.60 -1.26 7.35
CA SER A 49 13.61 -2.25 7.81
C SER A 49 13.88 -2.65 9.26
N ILE A 50 12.97 -3.38 9.89
CA ILE A 50 13.25 -3.99 11.20
C ILE A 50 14.43 -4.97 11.08
N MET A 51 15.33 -4.90 12.06
CA MET A 51 16.38 -5.88 12.31
C MET A 51 16.16 -6.56 13.67
N ASP A 52 16.93 -7.59 13.98
CA ASP A 52 16.98 -8.12 15.33
C ASP A 52 17.35 -7.00 16.33
N LEU A 53 16.60 -6.90 17.43
CA LEU A 53 16.85 -5.96 18.53
C LEU A 53 16.98 -6.68 19.89
N ALA A 54 16.97 -8.01 19.93
CA ALA A 54 17.13 -8.77 21.18
C ALA A 54 18.48 -8.45 21.86
N TRP A 55 19.51 -8.15 21.07
CA TRP A 55 20.83 -7.74 21.57
C TRP A 55 20.81 -6.46 22.44
N LEU A 56 19.74 -5.65 22.41
CA LEU A 56 19.62 -4.49 23.30
C LEU A 56 19.67 -4.90 24.79
N GLU A 57 19.24 -6.11 25.11
CA GLU A 57 19.24 -6.65 26.48
C GLU A 57 20.56 -7.33 26.86
N GLU A 58 21.41 -7.63 25.88
CA GLU A 58 22.75 -8.23 26.10
C GLU A 58 23.77 -7.22 26.65
N TYR A 59 23.48 -5.92 26.54
CA TYR A 59 24.39 -4.84 26.89
C TYR A 59 23.74 -3.79 27.81
N PRO A 60 24.49 -3.09 28.67
CA PRO A 60 23.95 -2.04 29.54
C PRO A 60 23.72 -0.72 28.77
N ILE A 61 22.79 -0.74 27.81
CA ILE A 61 22.42 0.41 26.97
C ILE A 61 21.43 1.29 27.73
N SER A 62 21.70 2.59 27.80
CA SER A 62 20.85 3.55 28.54
C SER A 62 19.68 4.06 27.72
N ALA A 63 19.82 4.12 26.39
CA ALA A 63 18.75 4.51 25.48
C ALA A 63 19.01 3.94 24.07
N ALA A 64 17.94 3.56 23.39
CA ALA A 64 17.96 3.18 21.99
C ALA A 64 16.93 3.99 21.21
N LEU A 65 17.27 4.40 19.99
CA LEU A 65 16.37 5.10 19.09
C LEU A 65 16.48 4.49 17.69
N VAL A 66 15.35 4.02 17.16
CA VAL A 66 15.25 3.71 15.73
C VAL A 66 15.03 5.03 15.00
N VAL A 67 16.04 5.48 14.27
CA VAL A 67 16.03 6.78 13.58
C VAL A 67 15.58 6.64 12.14
N TRP A 68 15.56 5.41 11.61
CA TRP A 68 15.26 5.08 10.21
C TRP A 68 16.14 5.87 9.23
N GLN A 69 15.85 5.73 7.94
CA GLN A 69 16.50 6.49 6.88
C GLN A 69 15.74 7.80 6.62
N GLY A 70 16.21 8.89 7.22
CA GLY A 70 15.51 10.19 7.28
C GLY A 70 15.67 11.11 6.06
N GLY A 71 16.25 10.63 4.96
CA GLY A 71 16.56 11.46 3.78
C GLY A 71 17.72 12.44 4.01
N MET A 72 17.79 13.51 3.22
CA MET A 72 18.94 14.44 3.23
C MET A 72 19.08 15.24 4.54
N GLU A 73 18.01 15.33 5.34
CA GLU A 73 17.99 16.03 6.63
C GLU A 73 18.13 15.08 7.83
N SER A 74 18.42 13.79 7.62
CA SER A 74 18.46 12.77 8.67
C SER A 74 19.34 13.17 9.87
N GLY A 75 20.55 13.67 9.62
CA GLY A 75 21.46 14.10 10.68
C GLY A 75 20.91 15.25 11.53
N ASN A 76 20.27 16.25 10.91
CA ASN A 76 19.66 17.38 11.60
C ASN A 76 18.46 16.91 12.44
N ALA A 77 17.59 16.08 11.88
CA ALA A 77 16.44 15.54 12.59
C ALA A 77 16.86 14.68 13.80
N VAL A 78 17.91 13.87 13.66
CA VAL A 78 18.47 13.07 14.76
C VAL A 78 19.07 13.98 15.83
N ALA A 79 19.81 15.03 15.45
CA ALA A 79 20.36 15.99 16.39
C ALA A 79 19.28 16.74 17.18
N ASP A 80 18.19 17.15 16.53
CA ASP A 80 17.05 17.80 17.17
C ASP A 80 16.42 16.91 18.25
N VAL A 81 16.27 15.62 17.97
CA VAL A 81 15.75 14.65 18.94
C VAL A 81 16.74 14.44 20.07
N LEU A 82 18.01 14.13 19.78
CA LEU A 82 19.01 13.81 20.80
C LEU A 82 19.31 14.97 21.76
N THR A 83 19.21 16.21 21.27
CA THR A 83 19.41 17.41 22.09
C THR A 83 18.16 17.83 22.87
N GLY A 84 17.00 17.22 22.57
CA GLY A 84 15.72 17.61 23.15
C GLY A 84 15.11 18.88 22.55
N ALA A 85 15.67 19.41 21.45
CA ALA A 85 15.05 20.49 20.69
C ALA A 85 13.68 20.05 20.15
N VAL A 86 13.55 18.77 19.79
CA VAL A 86 12.30 18.10 19.49
C VAL A 86 12.17 16.86 20.37
N THR A 87 11.08 16.77 21.13
CA THR A 87 10.78 15.57 21.90
C THR A 87 10.35 14.42 20.96
N PRO A 88 10.90 13.19 21.12
CA PRO A 88 10.49 12.05 20.31
C PRO A 88 9.02 11.73 20.53
N CYS A 89 8.32 11.42 19.44
CA CYS A 89 6.90 11.09 19.42
C CYS A 89 6.55 10.05 18.34
N GLY A 90 7.54 9.36 17.78
CA GLY A 90 7.30 8.27 16.83
C GLY A 90 6.75 7.04 17.55
N LYS A 91 5.98 6.22 16.82
CA LYS A 91 5.45 4.93 17.29
C LYS A 91 5.71 3.87 16.23
N LEU A 92 6.08 2.66 16.64
CA LEU A 92 6.32 1.54 15.73
C LEU A 92 5.07 1.23 14.91
N THR A 93 5.28 0.95 13.63
CA THR A 93 4.22 0.51 12.70
C THR A 93 4.23 -0.99 12.47
N ASP A 94 5.11 -1.70 13.16
CA ASP A 94 5.31 -3.14 13.07
C ASP A 94 5.62 -3.70 14.47
N THR A 95 5.33 -4.98 14.67
CA THR A 95 5.69 -5.69 15.90
C THR A 95 7.13 -6.20 15.81
N ILE A 96 7.94 -5.97 16.84
CA ILE A 96 9.30 -6.50 16.95
C ILE A 96 9.30 -7.68 17.91
N SER A 97 9.59 -8.88 17.41
CA SER A 97 9.72 -10.11 18.20
C SER A 97 11.15 -10.30 18.74
N TYR A 98 11.31 -11.19 19.71
CA TYR A 98 12.64 -11.60 20.20
C TYR A 98 13.40 -12.47 19.19
N ARG A 99 12.69 -13.23 18.36
CA ARG A 99 13.28 -14.11 17.36
C ARG A 99 12.56 -14.01 16.04
N TYR A 100 13.31 -14.13 14.96
CA TYR A 100 12.73 -14.15 13.61
C TYR A 100 11.69 -15.27 13.46
N GLU A 101 11.98 -16.47 13.98
CA GLU A 101 11.10 -17.64 13.81
C GLU A 101 9.74 -17.50 14.50
N ASP A 102 9.58 -16.52 15.40
CA ASP A 102 8.30 -16.25 16.06
C ASP A 102 7.32 -15.49 15.13
N HIS A 103 7.78 -14.93 14.01
CA HIS A 103 6.89 -14.30 13.04
C HIS A 103 6.03 -15.36 12.35
N PRO A 104 4.71 -15.14 12.18
CA PRO A 104 3.81 -16.15 11.65
C PRO A 104 4.06 -16.49 10.17
N SER A 105 4.70 -15.58 9.44
CA SER A 105 5.08 -15.77 8.04
C SER A 105 6.45 -16.44 7.88
N ALA A 106 7.23 -16.65 8.96
CA ALA A 106 8.63 -17.08 8.88
C ALA A 106 8.82 -18.44 8.16
N SER A 107 7.88 -19.37 8.35
CA SER A 107 7.89 -20.70 7.71
C SER A 107 7.39 -20.69 6.26
N ASN A 108 6.77 -19.60 5.81
CA ASN A 108 6.18 -19.47 4.47
C ASN A 108 6.65 -18.18 3.77
N PHE A 109 7.92 -17.85 3.92
CA PHE A 109 8.59 -16.73 3.27
C PHE A 109 9.87 -17.24 2.60
N LEU A 110 10.28 -16.59 1.50
CA LEU A 110 11.38 -17.02 0.62
C LEU A 110 11.13 -18.34 -0.12
N GLY A 111 9.87 -18.68 -0.40
CA GLY A 111 9.57 -19.76 -1.32
C GLY A 111 10.05 -19.42 -2.74
N ASN A 112 10.71 -20.39 -3.41
CA ASN A 112 11.25 -20.18 -4.76
C ASN A 112 10.13 -19.90 -5.77
N ASP A 113 9.11 -20.76 -5.82
CA ASP A 113 8.03 -20.66 -6.82
C ASP A 113 6.78 -19.97 -6.26
N ALA A 114 6.47 -20.17 -4.99
CA ALA A 114 5.27 -19.66 -4.35
C ALA A 114 5.49 -19.45 -2.84
N ASN A 115 4.70 -18.55 -2.27
CA ASN A 115 4.55 -18.39 -0.83
C ASN A 115 3.11 -18.69 -0.43
N VAL A 116 2.93 -19.61 0.51
CA VAL A 116 1.62 -19.90 1.11
C VAL A 116 1.37 -18.91 2.23
N TYR A 117 0.34 -18.07 2.11
CA TYR A 117 -0.02 -17.10 3.15
C TYR A 117 -0.86 -17.79 4.24
N ALA A 118 -0.28 -18.83 4.84
CA ALA A 118 -0.93 -19.69 5.82
C ALA A 118 -1.28 -18.95 7.12
N GLU A 119 -0.63 -17.83 7.41
CA GLU A 119 -1.01 -16.97 8.53
C GLU A 119 -2.33 -16.22 8.32
N ASP A 120 -2.85 -16.16 7.09
CA ASP A 120 -4.14 -15.56 6.75
C ASP A 120 -4.28 -14.11 7.27
N ILE A 121 -5.35 -13.78 7.99
CA ILE A 121 -5.53 -12.46 8.61
C ILE A 121 -4.58 -12.21 9.80
N TYR A 122 -3.88 -13.22 10.30
CA TYR A 122 -3.01 -13.13 11.47
C TYR A 122 -1.59 -12.65 11.05
N VAL A 123 -1.52 -11.46 10.44
CA VAL A 123 -0.26 -10.79 10.12
C VAL A 123 0.14 -9.85 11.25
N GLY A 124 1.41 -9.89 11.65
CA GLY A 124 1.97 -8.97 12.65
C GLY A 124 1.27 -9.06 14.01
N TYR A 125 0.89 -7.92 14.59
CA TYR A 125 0.21 -7.85 15.89
C TYR A 125 -1.10 -8.64 15.94
N ARG A 126 -1.78 -8.86 14.81
CA ARG A 126 -2.99 -9.70 14.75
C ARG A 126 -2.67 -11.14 15.18
N TYR A 127 -1.49 -11.65 14.86
CA TYR A 127 -0.99 -12.93 15.37
C TYR A 127 -0.49 -12.81 16.81
N PHE A 128 0.47 -11.92 17.05
CA PHE A 128 1.17 -11.88 18.34
C PHE A 128 0.23 -11.62 19.51
N GLU A 129 -0.68 -10.66 19.38
CA GLU A 129 -1.61 -10.32 20.46
C GLU A 129 -2.71 -11.36 20.64
N THR A 130 -2.93 -12.23 19.66
CA THR A 130 -3.91 -13.33 19.72
C THR A 130 -3.30 -14.60 20.29
N PHE A 131 -2.08 -14.97 19.90
CA PHE A 131 -1.53 -16.31 20.15
C PHE A 131 -0.15 -16.34 20.83
N ALA A 132 0.65 -15.26 20.75
CA ALA A 132 2.09 -15.32 21.05
C ALA A 132 2.61 -14.04 21.75
N GLN A 133 1.88 -13.54 22.75
CA GLN A 133 2.21 -12.27 23.41
C GLN A 133 3.60 -12.29 24.07
N ASP A 134 4.04 -13.44 24.57
CA ASP A 134 5.36 -13.62 25.21
C ASP A 134 6.54 -13.53 24.24
N LYS A 135 6.29 -13.55 22.91
CA LYS A 135 7.34 -13.48 21.87
C LYS A 135 7.69 -12.07 21.44
N VAL A 136 6.98 -11.06 21.91
CA VAL A 136 7.14 -9.67 21.48
C VAL A 136 8.09 -8.93 22.41
N GLN A 137 9.11 -8.31 21.83
CA GLN A 137 9.99 -7.37 22.52
C GLN A 137 9.39 -5.96 22.55
N PHE A 138 8.94 -5.45 21.39
CA PHE A 138 8.25 -4.16 21.28
C PHE A 138 6.95 -4.31 20.48
N PRO A 139 5.78 -3.98 21.08
CA PRO A 139 4.51 -4.20 20.43
C PRO A 139 4.19 -3.14 19.37
N PHE A 140 3.28 -3.47 18.45
CA PHE A 140 2.75 -2.52 17.48
C PHE A 140 2.21 -1.25 18.16
N GLY A 141 2.55 -0.09 17.59
CA GLY A 141 2.18 1.21 18.13
C GLY A 141 3.02 1.68 19.32
N PHE A 142 4.04 0.93 19.77
CA PHE A 142 4.90 1.34 20.88
C PHE A 142 5.83 2.50 20.51
N GLY A 143 6.08 3.39 21.47
CA GLY A 143 7.12 4.41 21.36
C GLY A 143 7.12 5.36 22.55
N LEU A 144 8.31 5.69 23.01
CA LEU A 144 8.52 6.52 24.20
C LEU A 144 8.63 8.01 23.86
N SER A 145 8.65 8.84 24.90
CA SER A 145 8.84 10.29 24.84
C SER A 145 9.74 10.75 25.97
N TYR A 146 10.24 11.99 25.92
CA TYR A 146 10.95 12.62 27.05
C TYR A 146 10.00 13.16 28.11
N THR A 147 8.70 13.17 27.83
CA THR A 147 7.65 13.50 28.79
C THR A 147 6.70 12.32 28.99
N THR A 148 5.77 12.44 29.92
CA THR A 148 4.72 11.45 30.19
C THR A 148 3.35 12.02 29.85
N PHE A 149 2.43 11.14 29.47
CA PHE A 149 1.05 11.52 29.16
C PHE A 149 0.07 10.70 29.98
N ALA A 150 -1.03 11.33 30.38
CA ALA A 150 -2.19 10.65 30.94
C ALA A 150 -3.34 10.69 29.93
N LEU A 151 -4.02 9.55 29.79
CA LEU A 151 -5.26 9.44 29.05
C LEU A 151 -6.43 9.46 30.03
N GLU A 152 -7.25 10.49 29.96
CA GLU A 152 -8.34 10.76 30.91
C GLU A 152 -9.68 10.88 30.17
N ASN A 153 -10.78 10.70 30.89
CA ASN A 153 -12.15 10.95 30.39
C ASN A 153 -12.47 10.22 29.07
N VAL A 154 -11.99 8.98 28.93
CA VAL A 154 -12.24 8.20 27.70
C VAL A 154 -13.70 7.80 27.63
N GLN A 155 -14.35 8.11 26.51
CA GLN A 155 -15.75 7.82 26.27
C GLN A 155 -15.91 7.17 24.89
N VAL A 156 -16.54 6.00 24.86
CA VAL A 156 -16.93 5.31 23.63
C VAL A 156 -18.44 5.42 23.49
N LYS A 157 -18.91 5.90 22.33
CA LYS A 157 -20.35 5.99 22.02
C LYS A 157 -20.62 5.52 20.60
N LEU A 158 -21.70 4.78 20.43
CA LEU A 158 -22.28 4.51 19.13
C LEU A 158 -23.18 5.68 18.72
N CYS A 159 -22.99 6.19 17.50
CA CYS A 159 -23.74 7.31 16.92
C CYS A 159 -24.20 6.89 15.52
N GLY A 160 -25.38 6.27 15.42
CA GLY A 160 -25.79 5.58 14.19
C GLY A 160 -24.84 4.44 13.87
N ASP A 161 -24.36 4.33 12.63
CA ASP A 161 -23.35 3.35 12.21
C ASP A 161 -21.90 3.82 12.42
N THR A 162 -21.67 4.82 13.28
CA THR A 162 -20.32 5.32 13.60
C THR A 162 -20.00 5.17 15.08
N VAL A 163 -18.85 4.59 15.39
CA VAL A 163 -18.27 4.60 16.73
C VAL A 163 -17.48 5.89 16.92
N ARG A 164 -17.80 6.63 17.97
CA ARG A 164 -17.10 7.86 18.36
C ARG A 164 -16.36 7.63 19.67
N VAL A 165 -15.06 7.90 19.67
CA VAL A 165 -14.18 7.79 20.83
C VAL A 165 -13.62 9.17 21.15
N LYS A 166 -13.99 9.69 22.33
CA LYS A 166 -13.40 10.91 22.88
C LYS A 166 -12.44 10.56 23.98
N ALA A 167 -11.28 11.20 24.00
CA ALA A 167 -10.31 11.04 25.07
C ALA A 167 -9.57 12.36 25.31
N THR A 168 -9.29 12.67 26.57
CA THR A 168 -8.45 13.81 26.96
C THR A 168 -7.03 13.31 27.16
N VAL A 169 -6.09 13.84 26.39
CA VAL A 169 -4.66 13.60 26.58
C VAL A 169 -4.08 14.78 27.35
N LYS A 170 -3.41 14.50 28.47
CA LYS A 170 -2.72 15.50 29.29
C LYS A 170 -1.23 15.21 29.30
N ASN A 171 -0.41 16.22 29.02
CA ASN A 171 1.02 16.13 29.27
C ASN A 171 1.28 16.28 30.77
N THR A 172 1.75 15.22 31.42
CA THR A 172 1.98 15.16 32.87
C THR A 172 3.45 15.30 33.26
N GLY A 173 4.36 15.27 32.30
CA GLY A 173 5.80 15.41 32.55
C GLY A 173 6.29 16.85 32.45
N SER A 174 7.60 17.01 32.32
CA SER A 174 8.30 18.30 32.37
C SER A 174 8.74 18.86 31.02
N TYR A 175 8.58 18.09 29.92
CA TYR A 175 8.93 18.53 28.57
C TYR A 175 7.69 18.69 27.71
N ALA A 176 7.71 19.62 26.76
CA ALA A 176 6.68 19.67 25.73
C ALA A 176 6.75 18.41 24.85
N GLY A 177 5.62 17.89 24.40
CA GLY A 177 5.61 16.65 23.61
C GLY A 177 4.31 16.39 22.89
N LYS A 178 4.28 15.32 22.10
CA LYS A 178 3.09 14.83 21.39
C LYS A 178 2.89 13.36 21.73
N GLU A 179 1.64 12.98 21.94
CA GLU A 179 1.19 11.60 22.09
C GLU A 179 0.25 11.17 20.96
N VAL A 180 0.25 9.89 20.66
CA VAL A 180 -0.67 9.21 19.73
C VAL A 180 -1.66 8.39 20.55
N VAL A 181 -2.96 8.61 20.35
CA VAL A 181 -4.00 7.74 20.91
C VAL A 181 -4.49 6.80 19.83
N GLN A 182 -4.54 5.52 20.15
CA GLN A 182 -4.88 4.42 19.25
C GLN A 182 -6.13 3.71 19.76
N VAL A 183 -7.03 3.37 18.84
CA VAL A 183 -8.33 2.73 19.12
C VAL A 183 -8.37 1.39 18.41
N TYR A 184 -8.60 0.33 19.18
CA TYR A 184 -8.65 -1.04 18.69
C TYR A 184 -10.04 -1.65 18.90
N GLY A 185 -10.55 -2.34 17.89
CA GLY A 185 -11.70 -3.22 17.99
C GLY A 185 -11.30 -4.65 18.37
N ALA A 186 -12.14 -5.32 19.13
CA ALA A 186 -12.07 -6.76 19.37
C ALA A 186 -13.44 -7.36 19.05
N ALA A 187 -13.53 -8.01 17.89
CA ALA A 187 -14.76 -8.66 17.44
C ALA A 187 -15.04 -9.95 18.23
N PRO A 188 -16.31 -10.36 18.39
CA PRO A 188 -16.63 -11.70 18.86
C PRO A 188 -16.03 -12.74 17.91
N GLN A 189 -15.53 -13.85 18.45
CA GLN A 189 -14.88 -14.89 17.64
C GLN A 189 -15.79 -15.41 16.52
N GLY A 190 -17.07 -15.60 16.82
CA GLY A 190 -18.03 -16.10 15.84
C GLY A 190 -17.64 -17.47 15.29
N VAL A 191 -18.10 -17.79 14.09
CA VAL A 191 -17.69 -19.00 13.35
C VAL A 191 -16.48 -18.74 12.47
N LEU A 192 -16.17 -17.48 12.15
CA LEU A 192 -15.02 -17.13 11.30
C LEU A 192 -13.69 -17.09 12.06
N GLY A 193 -13.71 -16.91 13.39
CA GLY A 193 -12.51 -16.64 14.19
C GLY A 193 -11.92 -15.25 13.93
N LYS A 194 -11.44 -14.57 14.97
CA LYS A 194 -10.98 -13.17 14.90
C LYS A 194 -9.67 -12.94 15.62
N ALA A 195 -8.88 -12.01 15.11
CA ALA A 195 -7.75 -11.44 15.84
C ALA A 195 -8.24 -10.75 17.13
N ALA A 196 -7.44 -10.83 18.19
CA ALA A 196 -7.78 -10.26 19.50
C ALA A 196 -7.90 -8.74 19.47
N ARG A 197 -7.14 -8.06 18.61
CA ARG A 197 -7.14 -6.62 18.40
C ARG A 197 -7.01 -6.30 16.92
N VAL A 198 -7.74 -5.30 16.46
CA VAL A 198 -7.61 -4.69 15.12
C VAL A 198 -7.68 -3.17 15.28
N LEU A 199 -6.71 -2.44 14.74
CA LEU A 199 -6.69 -0.97 14.78
C LEU A 199 -7.86 -0.41 13.95
N CYS A 200 -8.67 0.46 14.55
CA CYS A 200 -9.85 1.05 13.93
C CYS A 200 -9.72 2.56 13.71
N ALA A 201 -9.00 3.26 14.58
CA ALA A 201 -8.73 4.68 14.46
C ALA A 201 -7.48 5.07 15.26
N TYR A 202 -6.87 6.19 14.92
CA TYR A 202 -5.84 6.84 15.73
C TYR A 202 -5.84 8.34 15.47
N GLU A 203 -5.33 9.10 16.42
CA GLU A 203 -5.10 10.53 16.27
C GLU A 203 -3.88 10.97 17.09
N LYS A 204 -3.10 11.91 16.54
CA LYS A 204 -1.94 12.49 17.22
C LYS A 204 -2.28 13.87 17.74
N THR A 205 -1.89 14.11 18.98
CA THR A 205 -2.02 15.43 19.60
C THR A 205 -1.19 16.50 18.89
N LYS A 206 -1.60 17.76 19.06
CA LYS A 206 -0.73 18.93 18.86
C LYS A 206 0.44 18.86 19.87
N LEU A 207 1.43 19.74 19.72
CA LEU A 207 2.46 19.88 20.75
C LEU A 207 1.82 20.39 22.05
N LEU A 208 1.86 19.59 23.11
CA LEU A 208 1.34 19.94 24.43
C LEU A 208 2.47 20.41 25.33
N GLN A 209 2.33 21.59 25.92
CA GLN A 209 3.21 22.05 27.00
C GLN A 209 2.98 21.23 28.29
N PRO A 210 3.92 21.21 29.25
CA PRO A 210 3.70 20.60 30.56
C PRO A 210 2.39 21.06 31.21
N GLY A 211 1.54 20.11 31.60
CA GLY A 211 0.22 20.36 32.17
C GLY A 211 -0.90 20.68 31.17
N GLU A 212 -0.59 20.92 29.89
CA GLU A 212 -1.58 21.17 28.85
C GLU A 212 -2.34 19.90 28.47
N CYS A 213 -3.62 20.06 28.12
CA CYS A 213 -4.48 18.99 27.66
C CYS A 213 -5.02 19.25 26.24
N GLN A 214 -5.30 18.18 25.51
CA GLN A 214 -6.11 18.20 24.29
C GLN A 214 -7.17 17.11 24.34
N VAL A 215 -8.39 17.43 23.90
CA VAL A 215 -9.43 16.44 23.64
C VAL A 215 -9.30 15.97 22.20
N LEU A 216 -9.16 14.67 22.00
CA LEU A 216 -9.22 14.01 20.70
C LEU A 216 -10.63 13.46 20.44
N ASP A 217 -11.07 13.45 19.18
CA ASP A 217 -12.42 13.04 18.77
C ASP A 217 -12.35 12.09 17.58
N MET A 218 -11.89 10.87 17.87
CA MET A 218 -11.67 9.82 16.87
C MET A 218 -12.98 9.15 16.49
N LYS A 219 -13.12 8.77 15.22
CA LYS A 219 -14.31 8.13 14.68
C LYS A 219 -13.95 7.03 13.70
N PHE A 220 -14.72 5.97 13.71
CA PHE A 220 -14.67 4.94 12.68
C PHE A 220 -16.07 4.33 12.46
N PRO A 221 -16.41 3.94 11.22
CA PRO A 221 -17.68 3.27 10.96
C PRO A 221 -17.68 1.88 11.60
N VAL A 222 -18.84 1.41 12.06
CA VAL A 222 -18.99 0.06 12.62
C VAL A 222 -18.54 -1.01 11.62
N ASN A 223 -18.70 -0.76 10.32
CA ASN A 223 -18.27 -1.64 9.24
C ASN A 223 -16.75 -1.92 9.24
N ASN A 224 -15.92 -1.09 9.86
CA ASN A 224 -14.48 -1.39 10.02
C ASN A 224 -14.21 -2.58 10.96
N LEU A 225 -15.23 -3.09 11.64
CA LEU A 225 -15.17 -4.28 12.49
C LEU A 225 -15.63 -5.56 11.77
N ALA A 226 -16.02 -5.46 10.50
CA ALA A 226 -16.52 -6.58 9.72
C ALA A 226 -15.40 -7.57 9.35
N SER A 227 -15.81 -8.78 9.00
CA SER A 227 -14.95 -9.81 8.40
C SER A 227 -15.52 -10.26 7.07
N TYR A 228 -14.65 -10.78 6.20
CA TYR A 228 -15.08 -11.36 4.93
C TYR A 228 -15.29 -12.86 5.09
N ASP A 229 -16.49 -13.36 4.79
CA ASP A 229 -16.82 -14.78 4.81
C ASP A 229 -16.54 -15.39 3.43
N ASP A 230 -15.35 -15.94 3.23
CA ASP A 230 -14.98 -16.62 1.98
C ASP A 230 -15.40 -18.10 1.94
N SER A 231 -15.76 -18.69 3.09
CA SER A 231 -16.11 -20.10 3.20
C SER A 231 -17.62 -20.35 3.18
N GLY A 232 -18.42 -19.32 3.46
CA GLY A 232 -19.85 -19.43 3.67
C GLY A 232 -20.22 -19.95 5.05
N ALA A 233 -19.27 -19.98 5.99
CA ALA A 233 -19.49 -20.51 7.34
C ALA A 233 -20.60 -19.75 8.09
N THR A 234 -20.80 -18.47 7.77
CA THR A 234 -21.88 -17.65 8.35
C THR A 234 -23.24 -17.85 7.67
N GLY A 235 -23.29 -18.64 6.59
CA GLY A 235 -24.43 -18.76 5.68
C GLY A 235 -24.41 -17.74 4.53
N HIS A 236 -23.37 -16.90 4.44
CA HIS A 236 -23.26 -15.82 3.46
C HIS A 236 -21.86 -15.83 2.80
N LYS A 237 -21.62 -16.80 1.92
CA LYS A 237 -20.34 -16.90 1.17
C LYS A 237 -20.12 -15.64 0.33
N ASP A 238 -18.86 -15.20 0.26
CA ASP A 238 -18.39 -14.04 -0.50
C ASP A 238 -19.04 -12.72 -0.04
N ALA A 239 -19.19 -12.55 1.28
CA ALA A 239 -19.83 -11.37 1.87
C ALA A 239 -19.01 -10.72 2.99
N TRP A 240 -19.13 -9.40 3.11
CA TRP A 240 -18.71 -8.68 4.31
C TRP A 240 -19.81 -8.80 5.37
N VAL A 241 -19.46 -9.33 6.54
CA VAL A 241 -20.41 -9.60 7.62
C VAL A 241 -19.93 -9.05 8.96
N LEU A 242 -20.88 -8.63 9.78
CA LEU A 242 -20.72 -8.46 11.23
C LEU A 242 -21.47 -9.60 11.90
N GLU A 243 -20.75 -10.56 12.46
CA GLU A 243 -21.34 -11.62 13.26
C GLU A 243 -21.93 -11.05 14.56
N ALA A 244 -22.96 -11.72 15.09
CA ALA A 244 -23.61 -11.29 16.32
C ALA A 244 -22.65 -11.34 17.52
N GLY A 245 -22.79 -10.38 18.43
CA GLY A 245 -22.04 -10.32 19.69
C GLY A 245 -21.56 -8.92 20.04
N ASP A 246 -20.75 -8.86 21.10
CA ASP A 246 -20.17 -7.62 21.60
C ASP A 246 -18.80 -7.37 20.97
N TYR A 247 -18.68 -6.24 20.28
CA TYR A 247 -17.44 -5.74 19.73
C TYR A 247 -16.81 -4.78 20.73
N ALA A 248 -15.84 -5.25 21.50
CA ALA A 248 -15.18 -4.42 22.51
C ALA A 248 -14.28 -3.37 21.85
N VAL A 249 -14.21 -2.18 22.45
CA VAL A 249 -13.38 -1.05 22.01
C VAL A 249 -12.32 -0.78 23.07
N TYR A 250 -11.05 -0.84 22.65
CA TYR A 250 -9.87 -0.60 23.47
C TYR A 250 -9.19 0.70 23.05
N VAL A 251 -8.69 1.47 24.02
CA VAL A 251 -8.05 2.76 23.75
C VAL A 251 -6.77 2.89 24.59
N GLY A 252 -5.66 3.28 23.96
CA GLY A 252 -4.37 3.48 24.63
C GLY A 252 -3.27 4.04 23.72
N SER A 253 -2.02 3.96 24.18
CA SER A 253 -0.83 4.47 23.50
C SER A 253 -0.19 3.51 22.51
N ASP A 254 -0.52 2.21 22.63
CA ASP A 254 -0.06 1.08 21.82
C ASP A 254 -1.04 -0.09 22.01
N VAL A 255 -0.88 -1.18 21.26
CA VAL A 255 -1.82 -2.30 21.29
C VAL A 255 -1.93 -3.00 22.65
N ARG A 256 -0.88 -2.93 23.50
CA ARG A 256 -0.83 -3.58 24.82
C ARG A 256 -1.28 -2.67 25.96
N ALA A 257 -0.95 -1.39 25.87
CA ALA A 257 -1.39 -0.38 26.83
C ALA A 257 -2.88 -0.04 26.67
N ALA A 258 -3.50 -0.41 25.54
CA ALA A 258 -4.91 -0.15 25.28
C ALA A 258 -5.83 -0.93 26.23
N GLN A 259 -6.68 -0.19 26.95
CA GLN A 259 -7.65 -0.75 27.90
C GLN A 259 -9.06 -0.74 27.31
N LYS A 260 -9.91 -1.68 27.71
CA LYS A 260 -11.32 -1.73 27.28
C LYS A 260 -12.06 -0.51 27.83
N GLN A 261 -12.66 0.28 26.95
CA GLN A 261 -13.40 1.51 27.31
C GLN A 261 -14.89 1.45 26.96
N GLY A 262 -15.31 0.45 26.17
CA GLY A 262 -16.70 0.25 25.80
C GLY A 262 -16.89 -0.96 24.89
N ALA A 263 -18.10 -1.10 24.36
CA ALA A 263 -18.42 -2.09 23.32
C ALA A 263 -19.55 -1.60 22.43
N VAL A 264 -19.62 -2.16 21.22
CA VAL A 264 -20.74 -2.05 20.29
C VAL A 264 -21.39 -3.42 20.19
N THR A 265 -22.66 -3.54 20.56
CA THR A 265 -23.40 -4.80 20.46
C THR A 265 -24.07 -4.91 19.10
N VAL A 266 -23.81 -6.00 18.39
CA VAL A 266 -24.52 -6.40 17.16
C VAL A 266 -25.42 -7.57 17.54
N PRO A 267 -26.75 -7.39 17.65
CA PRO A 267 -27.64 -8.39 18.25
C PRO A 267 -27.81 -9.64 17.37
N GLU A 268 -27.72 -9.48 16.06
CA GLU A 268 -27.85 -10.52 15.05
C GLU A 268 -26.84 -10.29 13.93
N LEU A 269 -26.51 -11.35 13.18
CA LEU A 269 -25.59 -11.23 12.06
C LEU A 269 -26.11 -10.20 11.05
N ARG A 270 -25.25 -9.28 10.63
CA ARG A 270 -25.53 -8.30 9.58
C ARG A 270 -24.67 -8.59 8.37
N VAL A 271 -25.30 -8.82 7.22
CA VAL A 271 -24.62 -8.78 5.92
C VAL A 271 -24.51 -7.32 5.49
N LEU A 272 -23.28 -6.82 5.36
CA LEU A 272 -23.01 -5.44 4.95
C LEU A 272 -22.99 -5.30 3.43
N SER A 273 -22.41 -6.28 2.75
CA SER A 273 -22.34 -6.34 1.30
C SER A 273 -22.18 -7.79 0.89
N GLN A 274 -23.06 -8.23 -0.01
CA GLN A 274 -22.90 -9.49 -0.74
C GLN A 274 -22.07 -9.19 -1.98
N LEU A 275 -20.91 -9.81 -2.07
CA LEU A 275 -20.01 -9.72 -3.22
C LEU A 275 -20.01 -11.08 -3.94
N GLU A 276 -18.95 -11.32 -4.68
CA GLU A 276 -18.71 -12.51 -5.48
C GLU A 276 -17.28 -13.01 -5.26
N GLU A 277 -17.07 -14.29 -5.54
CA GLU A 277 -15.77 -14.93 -5.49
C GLU A 277 -14.79 -14.26 -6.47
N VAL A 278 -13.64 -13.79 -5.96
CA VAL A 278 -12.59 -13.12 -6.73
C VAL A 278 -11.22 -13.63 -6.32
N CYS A 279 -10.32 -13.81 -7.29
CA CYS A 279 -8.94 -14.22 -7.01
C CYS A 279 -8.83 -15.44 -6.07
N ALA A 280 -9.79 -16.37 -6.09
CA ALA A 280 -9.79 -17.48 -5.15
C ALA A 280 -8.61 -18.44 -5.45
N PRO A 281 -7.99 -19.06 -4.43
CA PRO A 281 -6.89 -20.00 -4.63
C PRO A 281 -7.22 -21.16 -5.56
N VAL A 282 -6.30 -21.49 -6.47
CA VAL A 282 -6.39 -22.66 -7.35
C VAL A 282 -5.52 -23.83 -6.87
N VAL A 283 -4.56 -23.56 -5.98
CA VAL A 283 -3.74 -24.57 -5.30
C VAL A 283 -4.26 -24.74 -3.86
N PRO A 284 -4.53 -25.97 -3.38
CA PRO A 284 -5.03 -26.19 -2.04
C PRO A 284 -3.95 -25.95 -0.99
N PHE A 285 -4.31 -25.26 0.09
CA PHE A 285 -3.48 -25.09 1.28
C PHE A 285 -4.35 -24.91 2.53
N GLU A 286 -3.74 -24.98 3.72
CA GLU A 286 -4.41 -24.72 4.99
C GLU A 286 -4.04 -23.34 5.53
N ARG A 287 -5.02 -22.66 6.12
CA ARG A 287 -4.85 -21.36 6.78
C ARG A 287 -4.98 -21.46 8.29
N MET A 288 -4.33 -20.56 8.99
CA MET A 288 -4.44 -20.38 10.43
C MET A 288 -5.82 -19.83 10.78
N VAL A 289 -6.41 -20.38 11.84
CA VAL A 289 -7.67 -19.92 12.44
C VAL A 289 -7.56 -19.87 13.95
N ASN A 290 -8.39 -19.03 14.58
CA ASN A 290 -8.49 -18.93 16.03
C ASN A 290 -9.54 -19.92 16.53
N LYS A 291 -9.10 -21.01 17.17
CA LYS A 291 -9.96 -21.98 17.83
C LYS A 291 -9.78 -21.84 19.35
N ASP A 292 -10.73 -21.19 20.00
CA ASP A 292 -10.76 -20.98 21.45
C ASP A 292 -9.50 -20.31 22.01
N GLY A 293 -8.94 -19.34 21.28
CA GLY A 293 -7.72 -18.61 21.67
C GLY A 293 -6.42 -19.30 21.29
N GLN A 294 -6.49 -20.41 20.55
CA GLN A 294 -5.32 -21.14 20.06
C GLN A 294 -5.27 -21.15 18.54
N ALA A 295 -4.06 -21.13 17.98
CA ALA A 295 -3.87 -21.28 16.56
C ALA A 295 -4.17 -22.74 16.15
N ALA A 296 -5.11 -22.90 15.23
CA ALA A 296 -5.40 -24.15 14.51
C ALA A 296 -5.32 -23.89 13.01
N TYR A 297 -5.48 -24.94 12.19
CA TYR A 297 -5.44 -24.81 10.73
C TYR A 297 -6.67 -25.46 10.10
N GLU A 298 -7.15 -24.87 9.00
CA GLU A 298 -8.25 -25.39 8.19
C GLU A 298 -7.98 -25.22 6.69
N PRO A 299 -8.54 -26.07 5.80
CA PRO A 299 -8.43 -25.90 4.36
C PRO A 299 -9.05 -24.59 3.86
N VAL A 300 -8.38 -23.91 2.93
CA VAL A 300 -8.91 -22.70 2.27
C VAL A 300 -9.85 -23.05 1.12
N PRO A 301 -11.04 -22.41 1.01
CA PRO A 301 -11.92 -22.58 -0.16
C PRO A 301 -11.20 -22.22 -1.46
N GLN A 302 -11.32 -23.12 -2.45
CA GLN A 302 -10.72 -22.93 -3.77
C GLN A 302 -11.69 -22.28 -4.75
N ALA A 303 -11.16 -21.81 -5.88
CA ALA A 303 -11.94 -21.24 -6.97
C ALA A 303 -13.02 -22.22 -7.48
N THR A 304 -14.24 -21.72 -7.62
CA THR A 304 -15.41 -22.43 -8.13
C THR A 304 -16.02 -21.77 -9.35
N ARG A 305 -15.71 -20.50 -9.62
CA ARG A 305 -16.23 -19.75 -10.77
C ARG A 305 -15.33 -19.80 -11.99
N SER A 306 -15.96 -19.84 -13.17
CA SER A 306 -15.31 -19.64 -14.47
C SER A 306 -15.00 -18.15 -14.69
N LEU A 307 -13.70 -17.80 -14.74
CA LEU A 307 -13.24 -16.44 -15.06
C LEU A 307 -13.64 -16.05 -16.49
N LYS A 308 -13.58 -17.01 -17.42
CA LYS A 308 -14.02 -16.84 -18.80
C LYS A 308 -15.46 -16.34 -18.90
N ASP A 309 -16.39 -17.00 -18.21
CA ASP A 309 -17.82 -16.65 -18.29
C ASP A 309 -18.04 -15.25 -17.70
N ARG A 310 -17.40 -14.93 -16.57
CA ARG A 310 -17.39 -13.58 -15.98
C ARG A 310 -16.97 -12.51 -16.98
N ILE A 311 -15.86 -12.74 -17.70
CA ILE A 311 -15.34 -11.76 -18.67
C ILE A 311 -16.32 -11.57 -19.83
N VAL A 312 -16.88 -12.66 -20.36
CA VAL A 312 -17.84 -12.60 -21.48
C VAL A 312 -19.12 -11.87 -21.08
N GLU A 313 -19.64 -12.13 -19.88
CA GLU A 313 -20.85 -11.49 -19.33
C GLU A 313 -20.67 -9.98 -19.10
N ASN A 314 -19.44 -9.53 -18.85
CA ASN A 314 -19.11 -8.14 -18.49
C ASN A 314 -18.31 -7.42 -19.59
N MET A 315 -18.39 -7.89 -20.84
CA MET A 315 -17.71 -7.26 -21.97
C MET A 315 -18.21 -5.82 -22.17
N PRO A 316 -17.31 -4.81 -22.27
CA PRO A 316 -17.74 -3.43 -22.47
C PRO A 316 -18.42 -3.24 -23.82
N GLN A 317 -19.30 -2.24 -23.89
CA GLN A 317 -19.95 -1.85 -25.13
C GLN A 317 -18.99 -1.05 -26.01
N GLU A 318 -18.94 -1.38 -27.30
CA GLU A 318 -18.14 -0.66 -28.28
C GLU A 318 -18.72 0.73 -28.57
N ILE A 319 -17.84 1.73 -28.64
CA ILE A 319 -18.12 3.07 -29.15
C ILE A 319 -17.88 3.03 -30.67
N PRO A 320 -18.90 3.26 -31.51
CA PRO A 320 -18.75 3.15 -32.97
C PRO A 320 -17.70 4.13 -33.51
N PHE A 321 -16.78 3.64 -34.33
CA PHE A 321 -15.77 4.49 -34.98
C PHE A 321 -16.41 5.48 -35.96
N THR A 322 -16.04 6.76 -35.88
CA THR A 322 -16.62 7.85 -36.67
C THR A 322 -15.62 8.50 -37.65
N GLY A 323 -14.35 8.11 -37.59
CA GLY A 323 -13.24 8.80 -38.27
C GLY A 323 -12.89 10.13 -37.62
N ASP A 324 -11.74 10.71 -37.97
CA ASP A 324 -11.29 12.00 -37.44
C ASP A 324 -12.35 13.09 -37.66
N LYS A 325 -12.90 13.62 -36.56
CA LYS A 325 -13.86 14.74 -36.54
C LYS A 325 -13.21 16.06 -36.20
N GLY A 326 -11.90 16.08 -35.99
CA GLY A 326 -11.15 17.24 -35.55
C GLY A 326 -11.31 17.58 -34.07
N ILE A 327 -12.00 16.73 -33.29
CA ILE A 327 -12.22 16.95 -31.85
C ILE A 327 -10.87 16.86 -31.15
N LYS A 328 -10.54 17.86 -30.34
CA LYS A 328 -9.32 17.89 -29.52
C LYS A 328 -9.62 17.44 -28.10
N LEU A 329 -8.62 16.93 -27.40
CA LEU A 329 -8.79 16.55 -25.99
C LEU A 329 -9.21 17.76 -25.13
N GLN A 330 -8.79 18.96 -25.52
CA GLN A 330 -9.20 20.21 -24.89
C GLN A 330 -10.71 20.47 -25.04
N ASP A 331 -11.34 20.08 -26.15
CA ASP A 331 -12.79 20.21 -26.34
C ASP A 331 -13.55 19.36 -25.33
N VAL A 332 -13.03 18.18 -24.97
CA VAL A 332 -13.57 17.34 -23.90
C VAL A 332 -13.38 17.99 -22.53
N ALA A 333 -12.19 18.54 -22.27
CA ALA A 333 -11.89 19.24 -21.01
C ALA A 333 -12.79 20.47 -20.80
N ASP A 334 -13.15 21.17 -21.88
CA ASP A 334 -14.01 22.35 -21.88
C ASP A 334 -15.52 22.01 -21.94
N GLY A 335 -15.87 20.73 -22.06
CA GLY A 335 -17.26 20.26 -22.14
C GLY A 335 -17.95 20.54 -23.49
N LEU A 336 -17.17 20.79 -24.54
CA LEU A 336 -17.65 21.03 -25.92
C LEU A 336 -17.89 19.72 -26.68
N ALA A 337 -17.26 18.63 -26.26
CA ALA A 337 -17.47 17.27 -26.76
C ALA A 337 -17.46 16.26 -25.59
N SER A 338 -18.10 15.09 -25.78
CA SER A 338 -18.01 14.01 -24.80
C SER A 338 -16.69 13.23 -24.93
N MET A 339 -16.33 12.45 -23.90
CA MET A 339 -15.19 11.53 -23.98
C MET A 339 -15.44 10.48 -25.07
N GLU A 340 -16.67 10.03 -25.19
CA GLU A 340 -17.12 9.08 -26.20
C GLU A 340 -16.95 9.64 -27.62
N ASP A 341 -17.28 10.92 -27.85
CA ASP A 341 -17.08 11.56 -29.16
C ASP A 341 -15.59 11.62 -29.54
N PHE A 342 -14.72 11.97 -28.59
CA PHE A 342 -13.27 11.99 -28.83
C PHE A 342 -12.68 10.60 -29.04
N VAL A 343 -13.13 9.59 -28.29
CA VAL A 343 -12.64 8.21 -28.46
C VAL A 343 -13.17 7.58 -29.75
N ALA A 344 -14.39 7.92 -30.16
CA ALA A 344 -15.00 7.43 -31.40
C ALA A 344 -14.22 7.81 -32.66
N GLN A 345 -13.39 8.85 -32.63
CA GLN A 345 -12.58 9.25 -33.78
C GLN A 345 -11.17 8.62 -33.81
N LEU A 346 -10.76 7.89 -32.76
CA LEU A 346 -9.43 7.29 -32.66
C LEU A 346 -9.34 5.98 -33.45
N THR A 347 -8.23 5.81 -34.16
CA THR A 347 -7.93 4.54 -34.85
C THR A 347 -7.55 3.45 -33.85
N PRO A 348 -7.63 2.15 -34.20
CA PRO A 348 -7.10 1.07 -33.37
C PRO A 348 -5.62 1.29 -32.99
N GLU A 349 -4.82 1.85 -33.89
CA GLU A 349 -3.42 2.20 -33.64
C GLU A 349 -3.26 3.34 -32.61
N ASP A 350 -4.12 4.37 -32.64
CA ASP A 350 -4.13 5.43 -31.62
C ASP A 350 -4.55 4.88 -30.24
N LEU A 351 -5.55 4.00 -30.22
CA LEU A 351 -6.02 3.33 -29.00
C LEU A 351 -4.96 2.40 -28.41
N GLU A 352 -4.24 1.65 -29.24
CA GLU A 352 -3.09 0.86 -28.81
C GLU A 352 -2.00 1.75 -28.23
N ALA A 353 -1.67 2.87 -28.89
CA ALA A 353 -0.64 3.77 -28.42
C ALA A 353 -0.97 4.38 -27.04
N LEU A 354 -2.25 4.66 -26.76
CA LEU A 354 -2.70 5.09 -25.42
C LEU A 354 -2.54 3.99 -24.37
N SER A 355 -2.47 2.72 -24.77
CA SER A 355 -2.36 1.57 -23.88
C SER A 355 -0.91 1.22 -23.47
N ARG A 356 0.09 2.01 -23.85
CA ARG A 356 1.50 1.76 -23.51
C ARG A 356 2.28 3.05 -23.29
N GLY A 357 3.46 2.92 -22.71
CA GLY A 357 4.44 4.00 -22.68
C GLY A 357 5.25 4.12 -23.97
N ASP A 358 6.17 5.09 -23.98
CA ASP A 358 7.07 5.43 -25.09
C ASP A 358 8.28 4.48 -25.25
N TYR A 359 8.08 3.19 -24.96
CA TYR A 359 9.03 2.07 -25.08
C TYR A 359 10.26 2.07 -24.15
N ILE A 360 10.77 3.23 -23.73
CA ILE A 360 12.03 3.32 -22.99
C ILE A 360 11.92 4.13 -21.71
N MET A 361 12.79 3.83 -20.73
CA MET A 361 13.13 4.80 -19.69
C MET A 361 13.94 5.94 -20.30
N GLY A 362 13.80 7.16 -19.78
CA GLY A 362 14.49 8.33 -20.30
C GLY A 362 13.98 8.79 -21.66
N SER A 363 12.67 8.62 -21.92
CA SER A 363 12.03 9.11 -23.15
C SER A 363 12.31 10.61 -23.35
N SER A 364 12.59 10.98 -24.59
CA SER A 364 12.83 12.38 -24.98
C SER A 364 11.58 13.27 -24.90
N LEU A 365 10.39 12.68 -24.74
CA LEU A 365 9.13 13.40 -24.59
C LEU A 365 8.90 13.95 -23.17
N GLY A 366 9.71 13.52 -22.19
CA GLY A 366 9.58 13.87 -20.79
C GLY A 366 10.82 14.52 -20.20
N ALA A 367 10.78 14.77 -18.89
CA ALA A 367 11.93 15.31 -18.15
C ALA A 367 13.14 14.37 -18.23
N LEU A 368 14.35 14.91 -18.30
CA LEU A 368 15.59 14.13 -18.45
C LEU A 368 15.77 13.14 -17.28
N GLY A 369 15.91 11.86 -17.61
CA GLY A 369 16.03 10.77 -16.63
C GLY A 369 14.69 10.24 -16.10
N ASN A 370 13.57 10.53 -16.76
CA ASN A 370 12.26 9.98 -16.42
C ASN A 370 12.21 8.44 -16.44
N ALA A 371 11.27 7.87 -15.69
CA ALA A 371 11.03 6.43 -15.69
C ALA A 371 10.22 5.97 -16.91
N GLY A 372 9.45 6.87 -17.52
CA GLY A 372 8.73 6.64 -18.75
C GLY A 372 7.78 7.80 -19.06
N VAL A 373 7.16 7.73 -20.24
CA VAL A 373 6.14 8.69 -20.67
C VAL A 373 4.94 7.92 -21.21
N LEU A 374 3.73 8.35 -20.88
CA LEU A 374 2.47 7.80 -21.38
C LEU A 374 1.60 8.89 -22.04
N GLY A 375 0.55 8.48 -22.76
CA GLY A 375 -0.43 9.41 -23.34
C GLY A 375 -0.03 9.85 -24.74
N GLY A 376 0.33 11.13 -24.91
CA GLY A 376 0.72 11.73 -26.19
C GLY A 376 2.08 11.27 -26.74
N ILE A 377 2.30 9.96 -26.85
CA ILE A 377 3.59 9.37 -27.26
C ILE A 377 3.76 9.34 -28.79
N THR A 378 2.68 9.33 -29.56
CA THR A 378 2.73 9.45 -31.03
C THR A 378 2.44 10.87 -31.51
N GLU A 379 2.89 11.21 -32.71
CA GLU A 379 2.56 12.50 -33.34
C GLU A 379 1.06 12.65 -33.59
N SER A 380 0.38 11.56 -33.98
CA SER A 380 -1.08 11.51 -34.16
C SER A 380 -1.83 11.95 -32.90
N LEU A 381 -1.52 11.34 -31.76
CA LEU A 381 -2.15 11.70 -30.47
C LEU A 381 -1.85 13.14 -30.08
N ARG A 382 -0.61 13.61 -30.30
CA ARG A 382 -0.25 15.01 -30.01
C ARG A 382 -0.98 16.00 -30.91
N ALA A 383 -1.20 15.67 -32.19
CA ALA A 383 -1.98 16.50 -33.12
C ALA A 383 -3.46 16.63 -32.69
N LEU A 384 -3.97 15.67 -31.91
CA LEU A 384 -5.30 15.69 -31.28
C LEU A 384 -5.31 16.40 -29.91
N GLY A 385 -4.19 16.97 -29.48
CA GLY A 385 -4.07 17.67 -28.20
C GLY A 385 -3.91 16.75 -26.99
N VAL A 386 -3.54 15.47 -27.19
CA VAL A 386 -3.20 14.57 -26.09
C VAL A 386 -1.76 14.83 -25.64
N PRO A 387 -1.52 15.25 -24.38
CA PRO A 387 -0.18 15.57 -23.91
C PRO A 387 0.61 14.31 -23.51
N PRO A 388 1.95 14.30 -23.68
CA PRO A 388 2.80 13.33 -22.99
C PRO A 388 2.82 13.63 -21.49
N ALA A 389 2.65 12.60 -20.66
CA ALA A 389 2.76 12.70 -19.20
C ALA A 389 3.99 11.92 -18.69
N THR A 390 4.83 12.60 -17.92
CA THR A 390 6.10 12.06 -17.42
C THR A 390 5.92 11.31 -16.10
N THR A 391 6.42 10.08 -16.02
CA THR A 391 6.48 9.29 -14.78
C THR A 391 7.89 9.33 -14.17
N THR A 392 7.97 9.40 -12.84
CA THR A 392 9.26 9.41 -12.11
C THR A 392 9.19 8.56 -10.84
N ASP A 393 10.24 7.76 -10.61
CA ASP A 393 10.52 7.27 -9.25
C ASP A 393 10.88 8.47 -8.35
N GLY A 394 10.81 8.39 -7.04
CA GLY A 394 10.18 7.34 -6.23
C GLY A 394 9.62 7.94 -4.94
N PRO A 395 9.09 7.11 -4.03
CA PRO A 395 8.43 7.57 -2.81
C PRO A 395 9.30 8.52 -1.96
N SER A 396 10.61 8.30 -1.90
CA SER A 396 11.55 9.10 -1.12
C SER A 396 12.13 10.32 -1.87
N GLY A 397 11.66 10.64 -3.07
CA GLY A 397 12.15 11.80 -3.83
C GLY A 397 12.17 11.57 -5.34
N ILE A 398 12.14 12.65 -6.13
CA ILE A 398 12.08 12.57 -7.60
C ILE A 398 13.45 12.15 -8.15
N ARG A 399 13.53 10.95 -8.71
CA ARG A 399 14.65 10.41 -9.48
C ARG A 399 14.60 10.94 -10.90
N LEU A 400 15.36 11.99 -11.14
CA LEU A 400 15.65 12.55 -12.46
C LEU A 400 17.14 12.91 -12.53
N GLN A 401 17.63 13.29 -13.72
CA GLN A 401 18.96 13.89 -13.88
C GLN A 401 18.97 15.37 -13.45
N TYR A 402 18.44 15.65 -12.25
CA TYR A 402 18.40 16.96 -11.60
C TYR A 402 18.67 16.80 -10.10
N TYR A 403 19.07 17.89 -9.43
CA TYR A 403 19.03 17.94 -7.97
C TYR A 403 17.59 18.06 -7.48
N CYS A 404 17.16 17.07 -6.71
CA CYS A 404 15.83 16.93 -6.10
C CYS A 404 15.97 16.64 -4.60
N SER A 405 14.92 16.91 -3.85
CA SER A 405 14.86 16.66 -2.42
C SER A 405 14.78 15.17 -2.11
N LEU A 406 15.61 14.69 -1.18
CA LEU A 406 15.54 13.32 -0.64
C LEU A 406 14.79 13.32 0.69
N LEU A 407 13.63 12.68 0.71
CA LEU A 407 12.69 12.59 1.82
C LEU A 407 12.96 11.36 2.69
N PRO A 408 12.40 11.30 3.92
CA PRO A 408 12.42 10.09 4.73
C PRO A 408 11.78 8.89 4.01
N CYS A 409 12.23 7.68 4.35
CA CYS A 409 11.64 6.45 3.85
C CYS A 409 10.18 6.26 4.33
N GLY A 410 9.44 5.37 3.67
CA GLY A 410 8.03 5.11 3.95
C GLY A 410 7.78 4.72 5.41
N THR A 411 8.61 3.82 5.95
CA THR A 411 8.47 3.34 7.33
C THR A 411 8.64 4.49 8.34
N ALA A 412 9.60 5.39 8.10
CA ALA A 412 9.82 6.57 8.94
C ALA A 412 8.61 7.51 8.93
N LEU A 413 8.00 7.73 7.75
CA LEU A 413 6.80 8.55 7.59
C LEU A 413 5.60 7.94 8.34
N ALA A 414 5.41 6.63 8.22
CA ALA A 414 4.33 5.92 8.91
C ALA A 414 4.53 5.93 10.44
N CYS A 415 5.78 5.78 10.91
CA CYS A 415 6.13 5.89 12.33
C CYS A 415 5.87 7.27 12.93
N ALA A 416 5.60 8.30 12.11
CA ALA A 416 5.12 9.58 12.60
C ALA A 416 3.66 9.54 13.09
N TRP A 417 2.84 8.57 12.65
CA TRP A 417 1.40 8.45 12.96
C TRP A 417 0.65 9.79 12.78
N ASN A 418 1.02 10.53 11.74
CA ASN A 418 0.54 11.89 11.50
C ASN A 418 0.28 12.11 9.99
N PRO A 419 -0.87 11.64 9.48
CA PRO A 419 -1.26 11.83 8.08
C PRO A 419 -1.24 13.30 7.64
N GLN A 420 -1.54 14.24 8.54
CA GLN A 420 -1.51 15.67 8.22
C GLN A 420 -0.09 16.18 7.94
N LEU A 421 0.91 15.68 8.68
CA LEU A 421 2.32 15.98 8.42
C LEU A 421 2.78 15.40 7.07
N VAL A 422 2.41 14.16 6.79
CA VAL A 422 2.72 13.49 5.51
C VAL A 422 2.08 14.26 4.35
N GLU A 423 0.81 14.63 4.45
CA GLU A 423 0.11 15.40 3.42
C GLU A 423 0.77 16.76 3.16
N SER A 424 1.21 17.46 4.21
CA SER A 424 1.93 18.73 4.08
C SER A 424 3.29 18.57 3.38
N LEU A 425 4.06 17.55 3.77
CA LEU A 425 5.35 17.23 3.15
C LEU A 425 5.18 16.94 1.65
N TYR A 426 4.23 16.08 1.30
CA TYR A 426 3.99 15.72 -0.09
C TYR A 426 3.29 16.83 -0.88
N GLN A 427 2.63 17.79 -0.25
CA GLN A 427 2.23 19.02 -0.93
C GLN A 427 3.44 19.85 -1.35
N ALA A 428 4.50 19.92 -0.54
CA ALA A 428 5.76 20.54 -0.94
C ALA A 428 6.45 19.76 -2.06
N HIS A 429 6.49 18.44 -1.94
CA HIS A 429 7.05 17.57 -2.97
C HIS A 429 6.31 17.69 -4.31
N GLY A 430 4.98 17.79 -4.31
CA GLY A 430 4.19 18.00 -5.53
C GLY A 430 4.51 19.33 -6.23
N ARG A 431 4.90 20.39 -5.50
CA ARG A 431 5.41 21.62 -6.13
C ARG A 431 6.76 21.39 -6.82
N GLU A 432 7.63 20.61 -6.19
CA GLU A 432 8.92 20.22 -6.80
C GLU A 432 8.69 19.41 -8.07
N MET A 433 7.75 18.46 -8.09
CA MET A 433 7.39 17.71 -9.29
C MET A 433 6.99 18.62 -10.45
N VAL A 434 6.13 19.61 -10.19
CA VAL A 434 5.73 20.61 -11.21
C VAL A 434 6.95 21.34 -11.76
N MET A 435 7.85 21.80 -10.88
CA MET A 435 9.08 22.52 -11.29
C MET A 435 10.04 21.65 -12.10
N LYS A 436 10.06 20.34 -11.87
CA LYS A 436 10.97 19.39 -12.52
C LYS A 436 10.38 18.69 -13.74
N GLY A 437 9.13 19.00 -14.10
CA GLY A 437 8.45 18.40 -15.25
C GLY A 437 8.02 16.94 -15.03
N SER A 438 7.72 16.57 -13.79
CA SER A 438 7.13 15.26 -13.46
C SER A 438 5.62 15.37 -13.27
N ASP A 439 4.85 14.46 -13.87
CA ASP A 439 3.38 14.44 -13.80
C ASP A 439 2.84 13.32 -12.90
N MET A 440 3.57 12.21 -12.82
CA MET A 440 3.21 11.05 -12.00
C MET A 440 4.41 10.61 -11.16
N LEU A 441 4.25 10.60 -9.84
CA LEU A 441 5.22 9.98 -8.94
C LEU A 441 4.86 8.51 -8.77
N LEU A 442 5.84 7.62 -8.95
CA LEU A 442 5.71 6.18 -8.77
C LEU A 442 5.76 5.81 -7.28
N GLY A 443 4.76 6.29 -6.55
CA GLY A 443 4.54 6.05 -5.13
C GLY A 443 3.20 6.62 -4.66
N PRO A 444 2.75 6.29 -3.44
CA PRO A 444 3.46 5.55 -2.39
C PRO A 444 3.66 4.06 -2.68
N GLY A 445 4.79 3.50 -2.25
CA GLY A 445 4.88 2.05 -1.97
C GLY A 445 4.05 1.74 -0.72
N MET A 446 3.17 0.74 -0.77
CA MET A 446 2.22 0.47 0.31
C MET A 446 1.83 -1.01 0.46
N ASN A 447 2.69 -1.93 0.01
CA ASN A 447 2.53 -3.34 0.34
C ASN A 447 2.66 -3.55 1.86
N ILE A 448 1.91 -4.49 2.41
CA ILE A 448 1.93 -4.84 3.83
C ILE A 448 3.31 -5.40 4.22
N HIS A 449 3.82 -5.04 5.39
CA HIS A 449 5.00 -5.68 5.99
C HIS A 449 4.63 -7.09 6.49
N ARG A 450 4.48 -8.04 5.56
CA ARG A 450 4.13 -9.44 5.90
C ARG A 450 5.23 -10.13 6.69
N ASN A 451 6.49 -9.84 6.36
CA ASN A 451 7.67 -10.43 6.98
C ASN A 451 8.75 -9.35 7.14
N PRO A 452 9.46 -9.29 8.28
CA PRO A 452 10.48 -8.28 8.51
C PRO A 452 11.65 -8.34 7.51
N LEU A 453 11.89 -9.49 6.89
CA LEU A 453 13.00 -9.67 5.95
C LEU A 453 12.77 -9.04 4.57
N CYS A 454 11.52 -8.68 4.23
CA CYS A 454 11.22 -8.06 2.94
C CYS A 454 12.11 -6.84 2.67
N GLY A 455 12.88 -6.90 1.59
CA GLY A 455 13.89 -5.89 1.22
C GLY A 455 13.33 -4.52 0.89
N ARG A 456 12.03 -4.43 0.57
CA ARG A 456 11.34 -3.16 0.28
C ARG A 456 10.47 -2.62 1.41
N ASN A 457 10.49 -3.24 2.60
CA ASN A 457 9.75 -2.69 3.75
C ASN A 457 10.09 -1.21 4.01
N PHE A 458 11.33 -0.76 3.75
CA PHE A 458 11.73 0.63 3.93
C PHE A 458 10.85 1.65 3.17
N GLU A 459 10.37 1.33 1.98
CA GLU A 459 9.52 2.24 1.19
C GLU A 459 8.02 2.03 1.43
N TYR A 460 7.66 0.98 2.16
CA TYR A 460 6.31 0.65 2.60
C TYR A 460 6.05 1.22 4.00
N PHE A 461 4.87 0.95 4.57
CA PHE A 461 4.40 1.68 5.77
C PHE A 461 4.30 0.82 7.03
N SER A 462 3.63 -0.34 6.97
CA SER A 462 3.19 -1.05 8.17
C SER A 462 2.72 -2.48 7.88
N GLU A 463 2.77 -3.33 8.89
CA GLU A 463 2.02 -4.60 8.97
C GLU A 463 0.49 -4.39 9.04
N ASP A 464 0.02 -3.17 9.34
CA ASP A 464 -1.39 -2.84 9.46
C ASP A 464 -1.96 -2.09 8.22
N PRO A 465 -3.09 -2.55 7.67
CA PRO A 465 -3.70 -1.91 6.50
C PRO A 465 -4.29 -0.51 6.78
N LEU A 466 -4.72 -0.19 8.01
CA LEU A 466 -5.25 1.15 8.30
C LEU A 466 -4.12 2.18 8.34
N VAL A 467 -2.99 1.86 8.96
CA VAL A 467 -1.80 2.72 8.95
C VAL A 467 -1.30 2.91 7.52
N SER A 468 -1.17 1.82 6.76
CA SER A 468 -0.72 1.86 5.36
C SER A 468 -1.67 2.68 4.48
N GLY A 469 -2.98 2.42 4.56
CA GLY A 469 -3.98 3.11 3.77
C GLY A 469 -4.08 4.61 4.10
N LYS A 470 -4.07 5.00 5.38
CA LYS A 470 -4.15 6.42 5.78
C LYS A 470 -2.89 7.21 5.43
N THR A 471 -1.72 6.58 5.56
CA THR A 471 -0.44 7.21 5.17
C THR A 471 -0.37 7.38 3.66
N GLY A 472 -0.73 6.34 2.90
CA GLY A 472 -0.82 6.42 1.44
C GLY A 472 -1.81 7.48 0.97
N ALA A 473 -3.02 7.52 1.54
CA ALA A 473 -4.03 8.53 1.22
C ALA A 473 -3.54 9.96 1.46
N ALA A 474 -2.79 10.20 2.55
CA ALA A 474 -2.20 11.50 2.84
C ALA A 474 -1.16 11.93 1.80
N MET A 475 -0.27 11.02 1.39
CA MET A 475 0.69 11.28 0.31
C MET A 475 -0.02 11.62 -1.00
N VAL A 476 -1.04 10.83 -1.38
CA VAL A 476 -1.85 11.07 -2.59
C VAL A 476 -2.49 12.45 -2.57
N ARG A 477 -3.19 12.82 -1.48
CA ARG A 477 -3.81 14.16 -1.37
C ARG A 477 -2.79 15.28 -1.43
N GLY A 478 -1.64 15.11 -0.77
CA GLY A 478 -0.56 16.09 -0.75
C GLY A 478 -0.07 16.41 -2.16
N LEU A 479 0.32 15.38 -2.91
CA LEU A 479 0.79 15.50 -4.30
C LEU A 479 -0.27 16.14 -5.20
N GLN A 480 -1.50 15.61 -5.15
CA GLN A 480 -2.57 15.98 -6.08
C GLN A 480 -3.11 17.40 -5.90
N LYS A 481 -2.84 18.07 -4.76
CA LYS A 481 -3.12 19.51 -4.59
C LYS A 481 -2.40 20.40 -5.61
N ASN A 482 -1.34 19.90 -6.24
CA ASN A 482 -0.52 20.67 -7.18
C ASN A 482 -0.81 20.35 -8.65
N GLY A 483 -1.80 19.49 -8.96
CA GLY A 483 -2.13 19.08 -10.33
C GLY A 483 -1.18 18.04 -10.95
N VAL A 484 -0.31 17.44 -10.12
CA VAL A 484 0.43 16.20 -10.42
C VAL A 484 -0.28 15.02 -9.78
N SER A 485 0.18 13.80 -10.01
CA SER A 485 -0.48 12.58 -9.55
C SER A 485 0.45 11.66 -8.77
N ALA A 486 -0.14 10.93 -7.84
CA ALA A 486 0.47 9.78 -7.19
C ALA A 486 0.12 8.50 -7.94
N CYS A 487 0.90 7.45 -7.73
CA CYS A 487 0.67 6.12 -8.26
C CYS A 487 0.96 5.09 -7.15
N PRO A 488 -0.01 4.79 -6.26
CA PRO A 488 0.17 3.79 -5.21
C PRO A 488 0.54 2.42 -5.80
N LYS A 489 1.53 1.75 -5.18
CA LYS A 489 2.14 0.53 -5.67
C LYS A 489 2.54 -0.44 -4.54
N HIS A 490 2.69 -1.73 -4.77
CA HIS A 490 2.41 -2.48 -5.99
C HIS A 490 1.15 -3.30 -5.74
N PHE A 491 0.12 -3.07 -6.54
CA PHE A 491 -1.20 -3.69 -6.40
C PHE A 491 -1.15 -5.09 -7.02
N ALA A 492 -1.12 -6.20 -6.26
CA ALA A 492 -1.07 -6.34 -4.81
C ALA A 492 -0.11 -7.48 -4.40
N CYS A 493 0.03 -7.72 -3.10
CA CYS A 493 0.79 -8.87 -2.54
C CYS A 493 2.28 -8.97 -2.93
N ASN A 494 2.91 -7.89 -3.39
CA ASN A 494 4.35 -7.84 -3.64
C ASN A 494 5.15 -7.68 -2.33
N ASN A 495 5.08 -8.69 -1.46
CA ASN A 495 5.66 -8.67 -0.12
C ASN A 495 7.01 -9.43 -0.03
N GLN A 496 7.55 -9.89 -1.16
CA GLN A 496 8.83 -10.58 -1.31
C GLN A 496 9.52 -10.08 -2.59
N GLU A 497 10.77 -9.69 -2.49
CA GLU A 497 11.63 -9.27 -3.59
C GLU A 497 12.29 -10.43 -4.30
N THR A 498 12.72 -11.46 -3.56
CA THR A 498 13.34 -12.64 -4.18
C THR A 498 12.36 -13.28 -5.16
N ASN A 499 12.77 -13.37 -6.43
CA ASN A 499 11.98 -13.95 -7.51
C ASN A 499 10.62 -13.26 -7.75
N ARG A 500 10.47 -11.98 -7.42
CA ARG A 500 9.19 -11.22 -7.48
C ARG A 500 8.46 -11.29 -8.83
N ALA A 501 9.16 -11.46 -9.95
CA ALA A 501 8.54 -11.58 -11.28
C ALA A 501 7.94 -12.97 -11.59
N TYR A 502 8.16 -13.96 -10.73
CA TYR A 502 7.70 -15.33 -10.92
C TYR A 502 6.96 -15.90 -9.72
N ASN A 503 7.27 -15.41 -8.52
CA ASN A 503 6.70 -15.89 -7.28
C ASN A 503 5.17 -15.76 -7.27
N ASP A 504 4.50 -16.78 -6.75
CA ASP A 504 3.05 -16.81 -6.56
C ASP A 504 2.66 -16.64 -5.10
N SER A 505 1.93 -15.56 -4.81
CA SER A 505 1.29 -15.34 -3.52
C SER A 505 0.01 -16.16 -3.45
N GLN A 506 0.07 -17.31 -2.76
CA GLN A 506 -1.09 -18.18 -2.53
C GLN A 506 -1.83 -17.73 -1.26
N VAL A 507 -2.96 -17.06 -1.44
CA VAL A 507 -3.63 -16.29 -0.37
C VAL A 507 -5.14 -16.47 -0.41
N SER A 508 -5.78 -16.62 0.75
CA SER A 508 -7.24 -16.74 0.83
C SER A 508 -7.92 -15.43 0.40
N GLN A 509 -9.18 -15.50 -0.03
CA GLN A 509 -9.95 -14.29 -0.34
C GLN A 509 -10.12 -13.41 0.90
N ARG A 510 -10.30 -14.03 2.09
CA ARG A 510 -10.42 -13.29 3.33
C ARG A 510 -9.17 -12.48 3.65
N ALA A 511 -7.99 -13.10 3.62
CA ALA A 511 -6.74 -12.40 3.88
C ALA A 511 -6.44 -11.36 2.80
N LEU A 512 -6.71 -11.69 1.53
CA LEU A 512 -6.58 -10.74 0.42
C LEU A 512 -7.40 -9.47 0.67
N ARG A 513 -8.69 -9.61 1.04
CA ARG A 513 -9.60 -8.48 1.27
C ARG A 513 -9.37 -7.74 2.59
N GLU A 514 -9.10 -8.45 3.68
CA GLU A 514 -8.96 -7.84 5.01
C GLU A 514 -7.58 -7.21 5.26
N ILE A 515 -6.53 -7.72 4.59
CA ILE A 515 -5.14 -7.30 4.82
C ILE A 515 -4.54 -6.62 3.58
N TYR A 516 -4.38 -7.38 2.49
CA TYR A 516 -3.49 -6.97 1.39
C TYR A 516 -4.12 -5.95 0.44
N LEU A 517 -5.44 -5.98 0.28
CA LEU A 517 -6.22 -5.02 -0.51
C LEU A 517 -6.75 -3.85 0.32
N LYS A 518 -6.95 -4.05 1.63
CA LYS A 518 -7.59 -3.06 2.51
C LYS A 518 -6.85 -1.73 2.55
N GLY A 519 -5.51 -1.75 2.52
CA GLY A 519 -4.72 -0.52 2.42
C GLY A 519 -5.04 0.28 1.16
N PHE A 520 -5.10 -0.39 0.00
CA PHE A 520 -5.45 0.23 -1.28
C PHE A 520 -6.88 0.75 -1.29
N GLU A 521 -7.84 -0.02 -0.77
CA GLU A 521 -9.25 0.40 -0.62
C GLU A 521 -9.38 1.71 0.16
N ILE A 522 -8.70 1.80 1.32
CA ILE A 522 -8.67 3.02 2.15
C ILE A 522 -7.98 4.17 1.39
N CYS A 523 -6.86 3.89 0.72
CA CYS A 523 -6.14 4.89 -0.06
C CYS A 523 -6.99 5.43 -1.23
N ILE A 524 -7.80 4.59 -1.86
CA ILE A 524 -8.72 5.00 -2.93
C ILE A 524 -9.85 5.85 -2.37
N ALA A 525 -10.52 5.38 -1.32
CA ALA A 525 -11.65 6.07 -0.71
C ALA A 525 -11.26 7.45 -0.13
N GLU A 526 -10.13 7.53 0.58
CA GLU A 526 -9.70 8.75 1.29
C GLU A 526 -8.70 9.62 0.50
N GLY A 527 -7.94 9.01 -0.43
CA GLY A 527 -6.89 9.68 -1.19
C GLY A 527 -7.30 10.03 -2.63
N LYS A 528 -8.16 9.23 -3.25
CA LYS A 528 -8.59 9.35 -4.65
C LYS A 528 -7.40 9.44 -5.63
N PRO A 529 -6.49 8.44 -5.65
CA PRO A 529 -5.34 8.44 -6.53
C PRO A 529 -5.78 8.38 -7.99
N GLN A 530 -5.14 9.16 -8.86
CA GLN A 530 -5.45 9.14 -10.29
C GLN A 530 -4.84 7.94 -11.03
N ASN A 531 -3.79 7.35 -10.45
CA ASN A 531 -3.09 6.20 -11.03
C ASN A 531 -2.82 5.16 -9.95
N ILE A 532 -2.70 3.88 -10.31
CA ILE A 532 -2.25 2.75 -9.49
C ILE A 532 -1.29 1.89 -10.31
N MET A 533 -0.28 1.30 -9.69
CA MET A 533 0.65 0.38 -10.36
C MET A 533 0.39 -1.06 -9.92
N SER A 534 0.26 -1.98 -10.89
CA SER A 534 0.20 -3.41 -10.60
C SER A 534 1.56 -3.94 -10.10
N SER A 535 1.61 -5.17 -9.60
CA SER A 535 2.85 -5.82 -9.17
C SER A 535 3.44 -6.76 -10.22
N TYR A 536 4.70 -7.15 -10.00
CA TYR A 536 5.40 -8.18 -10.77
C TYR A 536 4.90 -9.61 -10.50
N ASN A 537 4.43 -9.88 -9.28
CA ASN A 537 4.18 -11.24 -8.82
C ASN A 537 2.84 -11.79 -9.31
N LYS A 538 2.68 -13.11 -9.15
CA LYS A 538 1.38 -13.77 -9.28
C LYS A 538 0.61 -13.69 -7.95
N ILE A 539 -0.71 -13.66 -8.08
CA ILE A 539 -1.64 -13.81 -6.97
C ILE A 539 -2.55 -14.97 -7.36
N ASN A 540 -2.46 -16.07 -6.60
CA ASN A 540 -3.21 -17.31 -6.85
C ASN A 540 -3.08 -17.80 -8.31
N GLY A 541 -1.85 -17.81 -8.83
CA GLY A 541 -1.49 -18.36 -10.14
C GLY A 541 -1.55 -17.39 -11.32
N VAL A 542 -2.15 -16.21 -11.14
CA VAL A 542 -2.29 -15.19 -12.21
C VAL A 542 -1.40 -13.98 -11.90
N TRP A 543 -0.56 -13.57 -12.84
CA TRP A 543 0.23 -12.35 -12.70
C TRP A 543 -0.67 -11.13 -12.50
N SER A 544 -0.27 -10.21 -11.62
CA SER A 544 -1.12 -9.07 -11.26
C SER A 544 -1.55 -8.22 -12.47
N HIS A 545 -0.64 -8.01 -13.44
CA HIS A 545 -0.95 -7.27 -14.67
C HIS A 545 -1.93 -7.97 -15.63
N TYR A 546 -2.26 -9.24 -15.39
CA TYR A 546 -3.26 -10.02 -16.12
C TYR A 546 -4.52 -10.31 -15.29
N ASN A 547 -4.59 -9.82 -14.05
CA ASN A 547 -5.61 -10.24 -13.09
C ASN A 547 -6.91 -9.42 -13.24
N TYR A 548 -7.87 -9.97 -13.99
CA TYR A 548 -9.18 -9.34 -14.23
C TYR A 548 -10.02 -9.20 -12.95
N ASP A 549 -10.01 -10.19 -12.07
CA ASP A 549 -10.74 -10.12 -10.80
C ASP A 549 -10.22 -8.96 -9.93
N LEU A 550 -8.90 -8.82 -9.83
CA LEU A 550 -8.27 -7.75 -9.08
C LEU A 550 -8.54 -6.38 -9.71
N CYS A 551 -8.22 -6.24 -10.99
CA CYS A 551 -8.22 -4.94 -11.66
C CYS A 551 -9.60 -4.53 -12.13
N THR A 552 -10.46 -5.42 -12.60
CA THR A 552 -11.80 -5.05 -13.09
C THR A 552 -12.87 -5.29 -12.05
N THR A 553 -12.97 -6.49 -11.48
CA THR A 553 -14.05 -6.82 -10.55
C THR A 553 -13.94 -6.06 -9.24
N VAL A 554 -12.82 -6.19 -8.52
CA VAL A 554 -12.65 -5.53 -7.22
C VAL A 554 -12.43 -4.03 -7.41
N LEU A 555 -11.36 -3.64 -8.11
CA LEU A 555 -10.94 -2.25 -8.16
C LEU A 555 -11.99 -1.33 -8.82
N ARG A 556 -12.62 -1.75 -9.92
CA ARG A 556 -13.64 -0.92 -10.61
C ARG A 556 -15.07 -1.30 -10.24
N GLY A 557 -15.40 -2.59 -10.26
CA GLY A 557 -16.76 -3.06 -10.01
C GLY A 557 -17.20 -2.82 -8.56
N GLU A 558 -16.36 -3.17 -7.59
CA GLU A 558 -16.71 -3.03 -6.17
C GLU A 558 -16.35 -1.66 -5.59
N TRP A 559 -15.14 -1.13 -5.90
CA TRP A 559 -14.66 0.11 -5.29
C TRP A 559 -14.92 1.37 -6.13
N GLY A 560 -15.39 1.24 -7.37
CA GLY A 560 -15.71 2.37 -8.23
C GLY A 560 -14.51 3.21 -8.67
N TYR A 561 -13.33 2.59 -8.80
CA TYR A 561 -12.13 3.30 -9.27
C TYR A 561 -12.26 3.75 -10.74
N GLU A 562 -11.94 5.00 -11.05
CA GLU A 562 -12.03 5.56 -12.42
C GLU A 562 -10.66 5.99 -12.97
N GLY A 563 -9.59 5.73 -12.24
CA GLY A 563 -8.23 6.11 -12.63
C GLY A 563 -7.54 5.10 -13.53
N VAL A 564 -6.26 5.32 -13.76
CA VAL A 564 -5.40 4.51 -14.63
C VAL A 564 -4.69 3.43 -13.79
N VAL A 565 -4.68 2.20 -14.27
CA VAL A 565 -3.78 1.16 -13.79
C VAL A 565 -2.64 1.00 -14.78
N ILE A 566 -1.41 1.19 -14.32
CA ILE A 566 -0.20 0.95 -15.10
C ILE A 566 0.47 -0.33 -14.63
N THR A 567 1.24 -0.98 -15.50
CA THR A 567 2.11 -2.06 -15.05
C THR A 567 3.30 -1.51 -14.27
N ASP A 568 3.97 -2.37 -13.51
CA ASP A 568 5.38 -2.16 -13.18
C ASP A 568 6.22 -2.29 -14.49
N TRP A 569 7.55 -2.17 -14.43
CA TRP A 569 8.41 -2.06 -15.62
C TRP A 569 8.80 -3.42 -16.22
N TRP A 570 8.58 -3.62 -17.52
CA TRP A 570 8.99 -4.83 -18.26
C TRP A 570 8.41 -6.14 -17.68
N MET A 571 7.09 -6.27 -17.79
CA MET A 571 6.36 -7.42 -17.25
C MET A 571 6.66 -8.72 -18.00
N ARG A 572 6.37 -9.84 -17.32
CA ARG A 572 6.45 -11.18 -17.95
C ARG A 572 5.33 -11.37 -18.94
N SER A 573 5.70 -11.86 -20.13
CA SER A 573 4.78 -12.28 -21.17
C SER A 573 4.12 -13.63 -20.81
N SER A 574 2.83 -13.77 -21.14
CA SER A 574 2.08 -15.02 -21.05
C SER A 574 0.94 -15.04 -22.07
N PRO A 575 0.59 -16.22 -22.64
CA PRO A 575 -0.73 -16.39 -23.25
C PRO A 575 -1.83 -16.36 -22.18
N ASP A 576 -3.04 -16.00 -22.60
CA ASP A 576 -4.24 -16.14 -21.78
C ASP A 576 -4.69 -17.62 -21.78
N PRO A 577 -4.97 -18.23 -20.60
CA PRO A 577 -5.36 -19.63 -20.52
C PRO A 577 -6.78 -19.93 -21.03
N ASP A 578 -7.67 -18.94 -21.03
CA ASP A 578 -9.10 -19.07 -21.36
C ASP A 578 -9.42 -18.58 -22.79
N PHE A 579 -8.56 -17.72 -23.35
CA PHE A 579 -8.73 -17.06 -24.63
C PHE A 579 -7.48 -17.22 -25.53
N PRO A 580 -7.45 -18.23 -26.44
CA PRO A 580 -6.23 -18.59 -27.18
C PRO A 580 -5.71 -17.52 -28.15
N ASP A 581 -6.57 -16.57 -28.56
CA ASP A 581 -6.19 -15.44 -29.41
C ASP A 581 -5.70 -14.23 -28.62
N LEU A 582 -5.57 -14.33 -27.29
CA LEU A 582 -4.99 -13.32 -26.41
C LEU A 582 -3.64 -13.75 -25.85
N TRP A 583 -2.72 -12.81 -25.85
CA TRP A 583 -1.43 -12.93 -25.19
C TRP A 583 -0.91 -11.55 -24.82
N ASP A 584 -0.02 -11.52 -23.83
CA ASP A 584 0.74 -10.35 -23.42
C ASP A 584 -0.07 -9.04 -23.22
N SER A 585 0.24 -7.94 -23.91
CA SER A 585 -0.54 -6.70 -23.77
C SER A 585 -2.02 -6.87 -24.06
N ALA A 586 -2.42 -7.76 -24.98
CA ALA A 586 -3.84 -8.00 -25.22
C ALA A 586 -4.53 -8.62 -23.99
N TYR A 587 -3.86 -9.56 -23.31
CA TYR A 587 -4.35 -10.15 -22.06
C TYR A 587 -4.43 -9.10 -20.94
N ARG A 588 -3.40 -8.25 -20.82
CA ARG A 588 -3.36 -7.12 -19.88
C ARG A 588 -4.52 -6.12 -20.12
N ILE A 589 -4.78 -5.76 -21.37
CA ILE A 589 -5.87 -4.83 -21.73
C ILE A 589 -7.23 -5.43 -21.35
N ARG A 590 -7.43 -6.74 -21.56
CA ARG A 590 -8.63 -7.45 -21.10
C ARG A 590 -8.82 -7.35 -19.60
N ALA A 591 -7.75 -7.54 -18.82
CA ALA A 591 -7.75 -7.34 -17.36
C ALA A 591 -8.03 -5.89 -16.93
N GLN A 592 -8.04 -4.95 -17.89
CA GLN A 592 -8.18 -3.50 -17.71
C GLN A 592 -6.96 -2.91 -16.98
N VAL A 593 -5.76 -3.44 -17.22
CA VAL A 593 -4.51 -2.77 -16.85
C VAL A 593 -4.13 -1.88 -18.02
N ASP A 594 -4.39 -0.59 -17.87
CA ASP A 594 -4.54 0.37 -18.96
C ASP A 594 -3.21 0.63 -19.72
N VAL A 595 -2.09 0.78 -19.02
CA VAL A 595 -0.80 1.17 -19.65
C VAL A 595 0.34 0.19 -19.35
N LEU A 596 0.96 -0.37 -20.40
CA LEU A 596 2.21 -1.13 -20.30
C LEU A 596 3.38 -0.15 -20.10
N MET A 597 4.15 -0.33 -19.04
CA MET A 597 5.33 0.46 -18.72
C MET A 597 6.64 -0.34 -18.91
N PRO A 598 7.69 0.28 -19.49
CA PRO A 598 7.70 1.58 -20.16
C PRO A 598 7.09 1.52 -21.58
N GLY A 599 6.51 0.38 -21.99
CA GLY A 599 5.83 0.19 -23.27
C GLY A 599 6.51 -0.82 -24.20
N ALA A 600 7.72 -1.27 -23.83
CA ALA A 600 8.47 -2.31 -24.54
C ALA A 600 8.57 -3.59 -23.73
N ILE A 601 8.85 -4.69 -24.41
CA ILE A 601 9.07 -6.02 -23.80
C ILE A 601 10.48 -6.19 -23.21
N ASP A 602 11.41 -5.28 -23.53
CA ASP A 602 12.79 -5.32 -23.08
C ASP A 602 13.40 -3.92 -22.90
N HIS A 603 14.62 -3.87 -22.38
CA HIS A 603 15.37 -2.63 -22.19
C HIS A 603 15.86 -1.98 -23.50
N ALA A 604 15.84 -2.70 -24.62
CA ALA A 604 16.26 -2.17 -25.92
C ALA A 604 15.15 -1.35 -26.60
N GLY A 605 13.93 -1.36 -26.03
CA GLY A 605 12.78 -0.65 -26.58
C GLY A 605 12.03 -1.46 -27.63
N THR A 606 12.12 -2.79 -27.61
CA THR A 606 11.41 -3.65 -28.56
C THR A 606 9.89 -3.53 -28.36
N PRO A 607 9.11 -3.13 -29.40
CA PRO A 607 7.66 -3.02 -29.30
C PRO A 607 6.96 -4.36 -29.04
N ASP A 608 5.87 -4.33 -28.28
CA ASP A 608 4.94 -5.45 -28.12
C ASP A 608 3.85 -5.40 -29.22
N PRO A 609 3.76 -6.38 -30.13
CA PRO A 609 2.74 -6.39 -31.19
C PRO A 609 1.38 -6.97 -30.74
N SER A 610 1.31 -7.58 -29.56
CA SER A 610 0.23 -8.49 -29.16
C SER A 610 -1.16 -7.85 -29.20
N ALA A 611 -1.31 -6.59 -28.77
CA ALA A 611 -2.61 -5.91 -28.71
C ALA A 611 -3.27 -5.81 -30.10
N LEU A 612 -2.56 -5.29 -31.11
CA LEU A 612 -3.09 -5.14 -32.46
C LEU A 612 -3.22 -6.48 -33.19
N GLU A 613 -2.30 -7.42 -32.95
CA GLU A 613 -2.41 -8.77 -33.53
C GLU A 613 -3.65 -9.51 -33.01
N SER A 614 -3.89 -9.48 -31.71
CA SER A 614 -5.08 -10.07 -31.08
C SER A 614 -6.36 -9.38 -31.52
N TYR A 615 -6.37 -8.06 -31.63
CA TYR A 615 -7.53 -7.31 -32.15
C TYR A 615 -7.87 -7.74 -33.58
N ARG A 616 -6.89 -7.81 -34.48
CA ARG A 616 -7.09 -8.21 -35.89
C ARG A 616 -7.57 -9.66 -36.04
N LYS A 617 -7.25 -10.53 -35.09
CA LYS A 617 -7.73 -11.93 -35.04
C LYS A 617 -9.11 -12.06 -34.36
N GLY A 618 -9.66 -10.99 -33.77
CA GLY A 618 -10.91 -11.01 -33.01
C GLY A 618 -10.77 -11.52 -31.57
N GLY A 619 -9.54 -11.69 -31.08
CA GLY A 619 -9.26 -12.09 -29.69
C GLY A 619 -9.47 -10.96 -28.68
N LEU A 620 -9.19 -9.72 -29.08
CA LEU A 620 -9.40 -8.48 -28.31
C LEU A 620 -10.46 -7.63 -29.00
N THR A 621 -11.40 -7.05 -28.25
CA THR A 621 -12.43 -6.16 -28.79
C THR A 621 -11.96 -4.70 -28.85
N LEU A 622 -12.55 -3.90 -29.74
CA LEU A 622 -12.29 -2.46 -29.78
C LEU A 622 -12.77 -1.79 -28.47
N ALA A 623 -13.88 -2.26 -27.91
CA ALA A 623 -14.44 -1.76 -26.66
C ALA A 623 -13.48 -1.88 -25.47
N GLU A 624 -12.71 -2.96 -25.39
CA GLU A 624 -11.68 -3.15 -24.34
C GLU A 624 -10.55 -2.09 -24.46
N LEU A 625 -10.08 -1.81 -25.69
CA LEU A 625 -9.11 -0.75 -25.97
C LEU A 625 -9.67 0.65 -25.64
N GLN A 626 -10.91 0.92 -26.06
CA GLN A 626 -11.60 2.19 -25.83
C GLN A 626 -11.79 2.47 -24.34
N ARG A 627 -12.16 1.45 -23.55
CA ARG A 627 -12.31 1.56 -22.09
C ARG A 627 -11.00 2.03 -21.44
N GLY A 628 -9.87 1.43 -21.81
CA GLY A 628 -8.54 1.84 -21.31
C GLY A 628 -8.16 3.24 -21.76
N ALA A 629 -8.41 3.59 -23.03
CA ALA A 629 -8.18 4.93 -23.55
C ALA A 629 -8.96 6.00 -22.77
N CYS A 630 -10.25 5.75 -22.46
CA CYS A 630 -11.05 6.65 -21.63
C CYS A 630 -10.42 6.89 -20.24
N ASN A 631 -9.87 5.85 -19.61
CA ASN A 631 -9.20 5.98 -18.30
C ASN A 631 -7.96 6.89 -18.41
N VAL A 632 -7.10 6.64 -19.40
CA VAL A 632 -5.88 7.45 -19.65
C VAL A 632 -6.21 8.89 -19.97
N LEU A 633 -7.18 9.14 -20.85
CA LEU A 633 -7.57 10.49 -21.25
C LEU A 633 -8.21 11.28 -20.09
N ARG A 634 -9.04 10.63 -19.26
CA ARG A 634 -9.58 11.25 -18.02
C ARG A 634 -8.48 11.68 -17.06
N TYR A 635 -7.41 10.89 -16.92
CA TYR A 635 -6.24 11.29 -16.16
C TYR A 635 -5.55 12.51 -16.77
N LEU A 636 -5.27 12.49 -18.08
CA LEU A 636 -4.56 13.57 -18.76
C LEU A 636 -5.30 14.91 -18.69
N ILE A 637 -6.64 14.90 -18.79
CA ILE A 637 -7.49 16.10 -18.61
C ILE A 637 -7.30 16.74 -17.23
N ARG A 638 -7.12 15.93 -16.19
CA ARG A 638 -6.93 16.41 -14.80
C ARG A 638 -5.48 16.84 -14.52
N SER A 639 -4.54 16.41 -15.35
CA SER A 639 -3.10 16.63 -15.17
C SER A 639 -2.66 18.04 -15.59
N ASN A 640 -1.56 18.52 -15.03
CA ASN A 640 -0.90 19.73 -15.53
C ASN A 640 -0.27 19.55 -16.93
N ALA A 641 -0.11 18.32 -17.42
CA ALA A 641 0.46 18.07 -18.75
C ALA A 641 -0.40 18.71 -19.86
N LEU A 642 -1.73 18.63 -19.76
CA LEU A 642 -2.64 19.27 -20.71
C LEU A 642 -2.48 20.80 -20.69
N LYS A 643 -2.39 21.39 -19.49
CA LYS A 643 -2.19 22.84 -19.33
C LYS A 643 -0.87 23.31 -19.95
N ARG A 644 0.20 22.54 -19.82
CA ARG A 644 1.51 22.87 -20.40
C ARG A 644 1.53 22.76 -21.92
N MET A 645 0.74 21.86 -22.51
CA MET A 645 0.66 21.70 -23.96
C MET A 645 -0.03 22.89 -24.65
N ASN A 646 -0.94 23.55 -23.94
CA ASN A 646 -1.74 24.68 -24.46
C ASN A 646 -1.16 26.06 -24.10
N ALA A 647 -0.08 26.11 -23.31
CA ALA A 647 0.62 27.33 -22.93
C ALA A 647 1.81 27.58 -23.86
#